data_AF-A0A174LI51-F1
#
_entry.id   AF-A0A174LI51-F1
#
_cell.length_a   1.000
_cell.length_b   1.000
_cell.length_c   1.000
_cell.angle_alpha   90.00
_cell.angle_beta   90.00
_cell.angle_gamma   90.00
#
_symmetry.space_group_name_H-M   'P 1'
#
loop_
_entity.id
_entity.type
_entity.pdbx_description
1 polymer ?
#
loop_
_entity_poly.entity_id
_entity_poly.type
_entity_poly.pdbx_seq_one_letter_code
_entity_poly.pdbx_strand_id
1 'polypeptide(L)'
;MKITEFNIEICRENVFALIDCYEDSATYEDVVEEYEEMLPEAYKKIEPIALLEFGDVEGFDLSRYGEGIRQALYCVTSVGAQLSQWSTQLFNEGDYLGGMLADAIADDYLFQMDHQLQPYIIAMCREKKCGVSHRLEAPQDIPMEVQKKALEVTGRENSAGIHVLDSCMYDPVKTTCQVYLTADHSDMFRIHHNCASCPNVGCSLRNVSDYIITLHDGDDLRVLEGRKGHSLMELLQEQGIFLPAVCAGRGTCGKCGIQVLEGDIAPSEQDRKFFSGEQLQEGYRLACKAYPEDDCVIAVGLHKEEEFAVLADEEQTAGKAAKSSAKTGGRYGIAVDIGTTTIAMQLINMETQEAEDVFTTINRQRAYGADVISRIEASNGGKREALRKSIQTNLMQGIESLTENGKIRVEKMVIGANTTMVHLLMGYSCETLGVFPFTPVNIDTIHTTYGELFEQADRDFEVVIFPGISTYVGGDIVAGLYSLDFDKREKVSVLVDLGTNGEMAIGNKDRILTTSTAAGPAFEGGNITFGTGSVPGAICKVELKDGHAVTGTIQDGKPVGICGTGVIDMVYELVKAELVDETGLMEEDYFDDGFPLAVGSDGTEISFFQKDVREIQLAKSAVRAGLETLILNFGASYEDIEAIYIAGGFGYKMDIVKAVGIGLLPEECQDKIEAVGNSCLKGTRTYLLSSDCTERVQRILESSSEVQLSNDKHFNEFYMDYMYFE
;
A
#
# COMPACT_ATOMS: atom_id res chain seq x y z
N MET A 1 23.45 -13.63 -23.85
CA MET A 1 22.40 -14.11 -22.92
C MET A 1 21.30 -14.82 -23.70
N LYS A 2 20.70 -15.90 -23.15
CA LYS A 2 19.51 -16.58 -23.72
C LYS A 2 18.45 -16.68 -22.63
N ILE A 3 17.23 -16.27 -22.95
CA ILE A 3 16.07 -16.30 -22.05
C ILE A 3 14.99 -17.12 -22.74
N THR A 4 14.38 -18.05 -22.02
CA THR A 4 13.29 -18.92 -22.52
C THR A 4 12.09 -18.98 -21.57
N GLU A 5 12.21 -18.36 -20.39
CA GLU A 5 11.16 -18.32 -19.39
C GLU A 5 10.62 -16.89 -19.34
N PHE A 6 9.35 -16.75 -19.72
CA PHE A 6 8.61 -15.49 -19.73
C PHE A 6 7.30 -15.70 -18.97
N ASN A 7 6.96 -14.78 -18.08
CA ASN A 7 5.70 -14.85 -17.33
C ASN A 7 4.73 -13.82 -17.90
N ILE A 8 4.25 -14.06 -19.11
CA ILE A 8 3.44 -13.11 -19.88
C ILE A 8 1.96 -13.48 -19.78
N GLU A 9 1.18 -12.51 -19.30
CA GLU A 9 -0.27 -12.53 -19.41
C GLU A 9 -0.68 -11.89 -20.74
N ILE A 10 -1.42 -12.62 -21.57
CA ILE A 10 -1.90 -12.12 -22.86
C ILE A 10 -2.99 -11.08 -22.59
N CYS A 11 -2.81 -9.88 -23.12
CA CYS A 11 -3.75 -8.78 -22.95
C CYS A 11 -4.92 -8.94 -23.92
N ARG A 12 -6.10 -9.29 -23.40
CA ARG A 12 -7.32 -9.47 -24.19
C ARG A 12 -7.66 -8.23 -25.02
N GLU A 13 -7.55 -7.05 -24.42
CA GLU A 13 -7.88 -5.78 -25.09
C GLU A 13 -6.95 -5.52 -26.29
N ASN A 14 -5.65 -5.85 -26.17
CA ASN A 14 -4.71 -5.75 -27.28
C ASN A 14 -5.02 -6.76 -28.39
N VAL A 15 -5.28 -8.02 -28.03
CA VAL A 15 -5.64 -9.07 -28.99
C VAL A 15 -6.88 -8.68 -29.77
N PHE A 16 -7.90 -8.12 -29.11
CA PHE A 16 -9.13 -7.70 -29.77
C PHE A 16 -8.93 -6.48 -30.66
N ALA A 17 -8.14 -5.50 -30.21
CA ALA A 17 -7.76 -4.35 -31.03
C ALA A 17 -6.99 -4.76 -32.30
N LEU A 18 -6.15 -5.79 -32.22
CA LEU A 18 -5.40 -6.32 -33.37
C LEU A 18 -6.29 -6.95 -34.45
N ILE A 19 -7.49 -7.40 -34.08
CA ILE A 19 -8.49 -7.94 -35.01
C ILE A 19 -9.66 -6.98 -35.26
N ASP A 20 -9.49 -5.69 -34.90
CA ASP A 20 -10.49 -4.63 -35.01
C ASP A 20 -11.84 -4.97 -34.34
N CYS A 21 -11.80 -5.66 -33.19
CA CYS A 21 -12.96 -5.98 -32.37
C CYS A 21 -13.03 -5.07 -31.13
N TYR A 22 -14.16 -4.40 -30.95
CA TYR A 22 -14.44 -3.46 -29.86
C TYR A 22 -15.79 -3.79 -29.21
N GLU A 23 -16.07 -3.30 -28.00
CA GLU A 23 -17.29 -3.64 -27.24
C GLU A 23 -18.61 -3.37 -28.00
N ASP A 24 -18.62 -2.39 -28.92
CA ASP A 24 -19.77 -2.05 -29.75
C ASP A 24 -19.88 -2.90 -31.04
N SER A 25 -18.94 -3.82 -31.26
CA SER A 25 -18.93 -4.72 -32.40
C SER A 25 -20.04 -5.76 -32.27
N ALA A 26 -20.77 -6.00 -33.36
CA ALA A 26 -21.90 -6.95 -33.37
C ALA A 26 -21.49 -8.41 -33.05
N THR A 27 -20.20 -8.74 -33.17
CA THR A 27 -19.63 -10.06 -32.92
C THR A 27 -18.82 -10.12 -31.63
N TYR A 28 -18.83 -9.07 -30.80
CA TYR A 28 -17.95 -8.98 -29.62
C TYR A 28 -18.12 -10.16 -28.66
N GLU A 29 -19.36 -10.55 -28.37
CA GLU A 29 -19.65 -11.70 -27.48
C GLU A 29 -19.10 -13.02 -28.06
N ASP A 30 -19.26 -13.25 -29.36
CA ASP A 30 -18.74 -14.44 -30.04
C ASP A 30 -17.20 -14.49 -30.01
N VAL A 31 -16.53 -13.33 -30.13
CA VAL A 31 -15.06 -13.22 -30.05
C VAL A 31 -14.56 -13.48 -28.63
N VAL A 32 -15.28 -13.00 -27.61
CA VAL A 32 -14.94 -13.25 -26.20
C VAL A 32 -14.99 -14.76 -25.90
N GLU A 33 -16.07 -15.43 -26.28
CA GLU A 33 -16.24 -16.87 -26.04
C GLU A 33 -15.12 -17.68 -26.71
N GLU A 34 -14.86 -17.45 -28.00
CA GLU A 34 -13.80 -18.15 -28.73
C GLU A 34 -12.40 -17.87 -28.15
N TYR A 35 -12.11 -16.62 -27.78
CA TYR A 35 -10.83 -16.26 -27.16
C TYR A 35 -10.59 -17.01 -25.84
N GLU A 36 -11.59 -17.05 -24.96
CA GLU A 36 -11.49 -17.73 -23.67
C GLU A 36 -11.28 -19.25 -23.82
N GLU A 37 -11.93 -19.87 -24.81
CA GLU A 37 -11.74 -21.29 -25.12
C GLU A 37 -10.35 -21.60 -25.70
N MET A 38 -9.84 -20.73 -26.57
CA MET A 38 -8.56 -20.93 -27.25
C MET A 38 -7.34 -20.64 -26.38
N LEU A 39 -7.44 -19.69 -25.46
CA LEU A 39 -6.30 -19.14 -24.71
C LEU A 39 -5.44 -20.22 -24.01
N PRO A 40 -5.99 -21.22 -23.30
CA PRO A 40 -5.19 -22.27 -22.67
C PRO A 40 -4.40 -23.12 -23.66
N GLU A 41 -4.91 -23.32 -24.87
CA GLU A 41 -4.21 -24.07 -25.93
C GLU A 41 -3.16 -23.21 -26.62
N ALA A 42 -3.44 -21.91 -26.81
CA ALA A 42 -2.45 -20.96 -27.31
C ALA A 42 -1.19 -20.94 -26.45
N TYR A 43 -1.34 -20.85 -25.12
CA TYR A 43 -0.21 -20.89 -24.18
C TYR A 43 0.67 -22.15 -24.30
N LYS A 44 0.08 -23.32 -24.59
CA LYS A 44 0.87 -24.57 -24.77
C LYS A 44 1.70 -24.57 -26.06
N LYS A 45 1.34 -23.74 -27.03
CA LYS A 45 1.99 -23.63 -28.35
C LYS A 45 2.98 -22.47 -28.43
N ILE A 46 3.18 -21.73 -27.33
CA ILE A 46 4.17 -20.66 -27.25
C ILE A 46 5.50 -21.26 -26.78
N GLU A 47 6.55 -21.05 -27.58
CA GLU A 47 7.92 -21.49 -27.31
C GLU A 47 8.84 -20.27 -27.31
N PRO A 48 8.74 -19.41 -26.28
CA PRO A 48 9.33 -18.09 -26.34
C PRO A 48 10.84 -18.15 -26.13
N ILE A 49 11.57 -17.34 -26.88
CA ILE A 49 13.02 -17.24 -26.78
C ILE A 49 13.48 -15.82 -27.07
N ALA A 50 14.41 -15.33 -26.25
CA ALA A 50 15.16 -14.12 -26.52
C ALA A 50 16.66 -14.38 -26.47
N LEU A 51 17.37 -13.81 -27.44
CA LEU A 51 18.81 -13.88 -27.59
C LEU A 51 19.36 -12.47 -27.54
N LEU A 52 20.23 -12.18 -26.57
CA LEU A 52 20.84 -10.86 -26.39
C LEU A 52 22.35 -10.98 -26.43
N GLU A 53 23.04 -10.23 -27.28
CA GLU A 53 24.50 -10.25 -27.32
C GLU A 53 25.07 -8.92 -27.81
N PHE A 54 26.21 -8.52 -27.24
CA PHE A 54 26.88 -7.29 -27.69
C PHE A 54 27.70 -7.56 -28.96
N GLY A 55 27.59 -6.69 -29.96
CA GLY A 55 28.32 -6.79 -31.22
C GLY A 55 28.74 -5.42 -31.76
N ASP A 56 29.64 -5.42 -32.75
CA ASP A 56 30.02 -4.21 -33.45
C ASP A 56 28.91 -3.69 -34.37
N VAL A 57 28.96 -2.40 -34.66
CA VAL A 57 28.03 -1.72 -35.59
C VAL A 57 28.66 -1.51 -36.97
N GLU A 58 29.65 -2.33 -37.36
CA GLU A 58 30.29 -2.22 -38.68
C GLU A 58 29.26 -2.40 -39.80
N GLY A 59 29.30 -1.50 -40.79
CA GLY A 59 28.36 -1.45 -41.90
C GLY A 59 27.07 -0.65 -41.65
N PHE A 60 26.88 -0.07 -40.46
CA PHE A 60 25.72 0.77 -40.16
C PHE A 60 25.98 2.22 -40.60
N ASP A 61 25.01 2.86 -41.25
CA ASP A 61 25.01 4.31 -41.41
C ASP A 61 24.49 4.98 -40.12
N LEU A 62 25.44 5.38 -39.27
CA LEU A 62 25.17 6.01 -37.98
C LEU A 62 25.26 7.54 -38.02
N SER A 63 25.40 8.15 -39.20
CA SER A 63 25.58 9.60 -39.37
C SER A 63 24.51 10.45 -38.66
N ARG A 64 23.30 9.90 -38.52
CA ARG A 64 22.13 10.52 -37.86
C ARG A 64 22.01 10.27 -36.34
N TYR A 65 22.86 9.43 -35.75
CA TYR A 65 22.75 9.02 -34.33
C TYR A 65 23.92 9.50 -33.45
N GLY A 66 24.85 10.27 -34.03
CA GLY A 66 25.98 10.88 -33.32
C GLY A 66 27.33 10.17 -33.56
N GLU A 67 28.44 10.87 -33.30
CA GLU A 67 29.78 10.32 -33.47
C GLU A 67 30.22 9.48 -32.26
N GLY A 68 30.98 8.41 -32.50
CA GLY A 68 31.66 7.66 -31.43
C GLY A 68 30.99 6.35 -30.99
N ILE A 69 29.85 5.97 -31.56
CA ILE A 69 29.19 4.69 -31.28
C ILE A 69 29.97 3.55 -31.94
N ARG A 70 30.43 2.59 -31.13
CA ARG A 70 31.28 1.46 -31.59
C ARG A 70 30.65 0.09 -31.37
N GLN A 71 29.61 0.01 -30.55
CA GLN A 71 28.99 -1.24 -30.15
C GLN A 71 27.47 -1.06 -30.05
N ALA A 72 26.74 -2.17 -30.19
CA ALA A 72 25.32 -2.25 -29.89
C ALA A 72 25.02 -3.55 -29.14
N LEU A 73 23.93 -3.56 -28.40
CA LEU A 73 23.31 -4.79 -27.90
C LEU A 73 22.26 -5.24 -28.94
N TYR A 74 22.45 -6.43 -29.48
CA TYR A 74 21.50 -7.06 -30.41
C TYR A 74 20.54 -7.92 -29.62
N CYS A 75 19.23 -7.75 -29.86
CA CYS A 75 18.17 -8.54 -29.25
C CYS A 75 17.32 -9.17 -30.35
N VAL A 76 17.26 -10.51 -30.37
CA VAL A 76 16.38 -11.27 -31.27
C VAL A 76 15.39 -12.04 -30.40
N THR A 77 14.09 -11.84 -30.64
CA THR A 77 13.00 -12.44 -29.85
C THR A 77 12.06 -13.21 -30.76
N SER A 78 11.56 -14.36 -30.31
CA SER A 78 10.60 -15.18 -31.05
C SER A 78 9.60 -15.85 -30.11
N VAL A 79 8.36 -16.00 -30.56
CA VAL A 79 7.29 -16.77 -29.88
C VAL A 79 7.37 -18.26 -30.24
N GLY A 80 8.21 -18.64 -31.19
CA GLY A 80 8.31 -20.00 -31.72
C GLY A 80 7.36 -20.26 -32.90
N ALA A 81 7.46 -21.44 -33.50
CA ALA A 81 6.76 -21.76 -34.75
C ALA A 81 5.33 -22.28 -34.55
N GLN A 82 5.06 -22.93 -33.41
CA GLN A 82 3.86 -23.75 -33.24
C GLN A 82 2.57 -22.93 -33.25
N LEU A 83 2.56 -21.75 -32.63
CA LEU A 83 1.38 -20.88 -32.59
C LEU A 83 1.00 -20.38 -33.99
N SER A 84 1.97 -19.93 -34.79
CA SER A 84 1.74 -19.52 -36.19
C SER A 84 1.33 -20.70 -37.10
N GLN A 85 1.89 -21.89 -36.87
CA GLN A 85 1.48 -23.10 -37.58
C GLN A 85 0.02 -23.48 -37.25
N TRP A 86 -0.39 -23.33 -35.99
CA TRP A 86 -1.76 -23.57 -35.57
C TRP A 86 -2.73 -22.55 -36.15
N SER A 87 -2.40 -21.25 -36.14
CA SER A 87 -3.16 -20.23 -36.86
C SER A 87 -3.36 -20.59 -38.33
N THR A 88 -2.27 -20.99 -39.02
CA THR A 88 -2.33 -21.44 -40.42
C THR A 88 -3.22 -22.67 -40.60
N GLN A 89 -3.22 -23.61 -39.64
CA GLN A 89 -4.08 -24.78 -39.66
C GLN A 89 -5.56 -24.40 -39.54
N LEU A 90 -5.91 -23.52 -38.59
CA LEU A 90 -7.29 -23.05 -38.39
C LEU A 90 -7.84 -22.37 -39.65
N PHE A 91 -7.04 -21.50 -40.29
CA PHE A 91 -7.39 -20.90 -41.57
C PHE A 91 -7.67 -21.95 -42.67
N ASN A 92 -6.88 -23.02 -42.75
CA ASN A 92 -7.07 -24.09 -43.74
C ASN A 92 -8.29 -24.96 -43.45
N GLU A 93 -8.69 -25.08 -42.18
CA GLU A 93 -9.87 -25.83 -41.72
C GLU A 93 -11.17 -25.02 -41.86
N GLY A 94 -11.05 -23.73 -42.18
CA GLY A 94 -12.18 -22.81 -42.36
C GLY A 94 -12.61 -22.08 -41.08
N ASP A 95 -11.85 -22.22 -40.00
CA ASP A 95 -11.99 -21.45 -38.78
C ASP A 95 -11.15 -20.16 -38.88
N TYR A 96 -11.75 -19.15 -39.49
CA TYR A 96 -11.08 -17.87 -39.71
C TYR A 96 -10.95 -17.04 -38.43
N LEU A 97 -11.93 -17.10 -37.52
CA LEU A 97 -11.90 -16.35 -36.27
C LEU A 97 -10.80 -16.89 -35.36
N GLY A 98 -10.75 -18.21 -35.17
CA GLY A 98 -9.68 -18.83 -34.41
C GLY A 98 -8.31 -18.59 -35.05
N GLY A 99 -8.21 -18.67 -36.39
CA GLY A 99 -6.99 -18.32 -37.12
C GLY A 99 -6.49 -16.90 -36.82
N MET A 100 -7.40 -15.92 -36.82
CA MET A 100 -7.11 -14.51 -36.51
C MET A 100 -6.72 -14.31 -35.05
N LEU A 101 -7.45 -14.92 -34.11
CA LEU A 101 -7.16 -14.85 -32.67
C LEU A 101 -5.80 -15.46 -32.34
N ALA A 102 -5.47 -16.63 -32.89
CA ALA A 102 -4.18 -17.27 -32.68
C ALA A 102 -3.01 -16.41 -33.20
N ASP A 103 -3.18 -15.70 -34.31
CA ASP A 103 -2.16 -14.79 -34.86
C ASP A 103 -2.00 -13.52 -34.00
N ALA A 104 -3.12 -12.93 -33.58
CA ALA A 104 -3.14 -11.75 -32.71
C ALA A 104 -2.60 -12.03 -31.30
N ILE A 105 -2.87 -13.21 -30.75
CA ILE A 105 -2.26 -13.69 -29.50
C ILE A 105 -0.74 -13.78 -29.64
N ALA A 106 -0.24 -14.28 -30.78
CA ALA A 106 1.20 -14.37 -31.03
C ALA A 106 1.84 -12.97 -31.07
N ASP A 107 1.18 -11.99 -31.68
CA ASP A 107 1.66 -10.61 -31.73
C ASP A 107 1.66 -9.95 -30.35
N ASP A 108 0.57 -10.04 -29.59
CA ASP A 108 0.51 -9.48 -28.23
C ASP A 108 1.60 -10.10 -27.35
N TYR A 109 1.75 -11.43 -27.38
CA TYR A 109 2.80 -12.10 -26.59
C TYR A 109 4.20 -11.61 -26.98
N LEU A 110 4.48 -11.43 -28.27
CA LEU A 110 5.76 -10.91 -28.76
C LEU A 110 6.01 -9.46 -28.30
N PHE A 111 4.96 -8.63 -28.23
CA PHE A 111 5.06 -7.28 -27.66
C PHE A 111 5.31 -7.29 -26.15
N GLN A 112 4.64 -8.17 -25.41
CA GLN A 112 4.88 -8.31 -23.97
C GLN A 112 6.28 -8.84 -23.66
N MET A 113 6.86 -9.67 -24.54
CA MET A 113 8.26 -10.10 -24.42
C MET A 113 9.21 -8.91 -24.46
N ASP A 114 8.98 -7.93 -25.34
CA ASP A 114 9.80 -6.71 -25.42
C ASP A 114 9.78 -5.94 -24.10
N HIS A 115 8.63 -5.83 -23.44
CA HIS A 115 8.50 -5.20 -22.13
C HIS A 115 9.26 -5.95 -21.03
N GLN A 116 9.14 -7.29 -20.97
CA GLN A 116 9.82 -8.09 -19.95
C GLN A 116 11.35 -8.15 -20.13
N LEU A 117 11.86 -7.83 -21.32
CA LEU A 117 13.30 -7.83 -21.59
C LEU A 117 14.02 -6.57 -21.09
N GLN A 118 13.29 -5.50 -20.78
CA GLN A 118 13.87 -4.23 -20.39
C GLN A 118 14.82 -4.31 -19.18
N PRO A 119 14.46 -4.99 -18.06
CA PRO A 119 15.37 -5.11 -16.91
C PRO A 119 16.66 -5.85 -17.26
N TYR A 120 16.58 -6.86 -18.14
CA TYR A 120 17.74 -7.63 -18.60
C TYR A 120 18.67 -6.79 -19.48
N ILE A 121 18.12 -6.00 -20.39
CA ILE A 121 18.87 -5.06 -21.23
C ILE A 121 19.61 -4.05 -20.34
N ILE A 122 18.91 -3.43 -19.38
CA ILE A 122 19.49 -2.47 -18.44
C ILE A 122 20.61 -3.12 -17.63
N ALA A 123 20.37 -4.32 -17.08
CA ALA A 123 21.37 -5.05 -16.30
C ALA A 123 22.64 -5.34 -17.13
N MET A 124 22.49 -5.86 -18.36
CA MET A 124 23.61 -6.16 -19.26
C MET A 124 24.43 -4.89 -19.61
N CYS A 125 23.76 -3.77 -19.85
CA CYS A 125 24.41 -2.50 -20.13
C CYS A 125 25.13 -1.91 -18.90
N ARG A 126 24.52 -2.00 -17.71
CA ARG A 126 25.14 -1.58 -16.43
C ARG A 126 26.40 -2.39 -16.12
N GLU A 127 26.39 -3.70 -16.35
CA GLU A 127 27.59 -4.55 -16.20
C GLU A 127 28.75 -4.08 -17.11
N LYS A 128 28.43 -3.56 -18.30
CA LYS A 128 29.39 -3.00 -19.25
C LYS A 128 29.69 -1.51 -19.03
N LYS A 129 29.06 -0.88 -18.03
CA LYS A 129 29.17 0.56 -17.72
C LYS A 129 28.80 1.46 -18.90
N CYS A 130 27.76 1.08 -19.63
CA CYS A 130 27.19 1.87 -20.71
C CYS A 130 25.66 2.01 -20.54
N GLY A 131 25.12 3.05 -21.16
CA GLY A 131 23.68 3.27 -21.31
C GLY A 131 23.23 2.90 -22.72
N VAL A 132 21.94 3.05 -22.99
CA VAL A 132 21.35 2.90 -24.33
C VAL A 132 20.95 4.28 -24.86
N SER A 133 21.60 4.68 -25.95
CA SER A 133 21.34 5.96 -26.60
C SER A 133 20.12 5.93 -27.51
N HIS A 134 19.91 4.83 -28.23
CA HIS A 134 18.85 4.67 -29.22
C HIS A 134 18.48 3.19 -29.36
N ARG A 135 17.21 2.92 -29.62
CA ARG A 135 16.67 1.65 -30.11
C ARG A 135 16.44 1.78 -31.62
N LEU A 136 16.89 0.79 -32.39
CA LEU A 136 16.75 0.74 -33.85
C LEU A 136 16.04 -0.54 -34.27
N GLU A 137 15.16 -0.42 -35.25
CA GLU A 137 14.41 -1.55 -35.83
C GLU A 137 14.51 -1.56 -37.37
N ALA A 138 14.52 -2.75 -37.97
CA ALA A 138 14.46 -2.90 -39.42
C ALA A 138 13.00 -2.98 -39.90
N PRO A 139 12.65 -2.43 -41.08
CA PRO A 139 13.49 -1.66 -42.02
C PRO A 139 13.57 -0.16 -41.70
N GLN A 140 12.94 0.30 -40.62
CA GLN A 140 12.69 1.71 -40.36
C GLN A 140 13.96 2.51 -40.08
N ASP A 141 14.76 2.05 -39.12
CA ASP A 141 15.94 2.75 -38.62
C ASP A 141 17.23 2.17 -39.19
N ILE A 142 17.18 0.92 -39.68
CA ILE A 142 18.29 0.15 -40.19
C ILE A 142 17.85 -0.76 -41.35
N PRO A 143 18.73 -1.09 -42.31
CA PRO A 143 18.40 -2.00 -43.41
C PRO A 143 18.02 -3.41 -42.94
N MET A 144 17.19 -4.12 -43.71
CA MET A 144 16.74 -5.48 -43.42
C MET A 144 17.89 -6.49 -43.29
N GLU A 145 19.01 -6.25 -43.97
CA GLU A 145 20.21 -7.08 -43.92
C GLU A 145 20.82 -7.16 -42.51
N VAL A 146 20.52 -6.18 -41.65
CA VAL A 146 20.97 -6.18 -40.24
C VAL A 146 20.33 -7.33 -39.44
N GLN A 147 19.15 -7.82 -39.82
CA GLN A 147 18.51 -8.95 -39.16
C GLN A 147 19.38 -10.22 -39.23
N LYS A 148 20.09 -10.41 -40.35
CA LYS A 148 21.07 -11.49 -40.50
C LYS A 148 22.26 -11.30 -39.56
N LYS A 149 22.80 -10.08 -39.51
CA LYS A 149 23.91 -9.75 -38.59
C LYS A 149 23.52 -9.96 -37.12
N ALA A 150 22.31 -9.60 -36.72
CA ALA A 150 21.82 -9.78 -35.35
C ALA A 150 21.81 -11.26 -34.94
N LEU A 151 21.39 -12.13 -35.86
CA LEU A 151 21.38 -13.58 -35.63
C LEU A 151 22.81 -14.17 -35.61
N GLU A 152 23.70 -13.68 -36.49
CA GLU A 152 25.13 -14.05 -36.50
C GLU A 152 25.82 -13.65 -35.19
N VAL A 153 25.60 -12.42 -34.70
CA VAL A 153 26.18 -11.89 -33.46
C VAL A 153 25.69 -12.67 -32.24
N THR A 154 24.42 -13.01 -32.18
CA THR A 154 23.86 -13.80 -31.07
C THR A 154 24.34 -15.26 -31.09
N GLY A 155 24.93 -15.73 -32.21
CA GLY A 155 25.73 -16.95 -32.31
C GLY A 155 24.97 -18.25 -32.06
N ARG A 156 23.64 -18.25 -32.19
CA ARG A 156 22.75 -19.32 -31.71
C ARG A 156 21.69 -19.81 -32.70
N GLU A 157 21.77 -19.42 -33.97
CA GLU A 157 20.83 -19.77 -35.06
C GLU A 157 20.28 -21.21 -34.99
N ASN A 158 21.16 -22.22 -34.93
CA ASN A 158 20.76 -23.63 -34.98
C ASN A 158 20.22 -24.18 -33.65
N SER A 159 20.47 -23.49 -32.53
CA SER A 159 20.07 -23.90 -31.18
C SER A 159 18.78 -23.23 -30.67
N ALA A 160 18.29 -22.27 -31.43
CA ALA A 160 17.11 -21.46 -31.13
C ALA A 160 15.94 -21.73 -32.09
N GLY A 161 16.17 -22.46 -33.19
CA GLY A 161 15.14 -22.72 -34.21
C GLY A 161 14.73 -21.48 -35.00
N ILE A 162 15.59 -20.45 -35.04
CA ILE A 162 15.34 -19.19 -35.74
C ILE A 162 16.28 -19.12 -36.94
N HIS A 163 15.72 -18.84 -38.10
CA HIS A 163 16.44 -18.68 -39.36
C HIS A 163 16.10 -17.34 -40.01
N VAL A 164 17.00 -16.84 -40.85
CA VAL A 164 16.74 -15.68 -41.72
C VAL A 164 16.80 -16.15 -43.16
N LEU A 165 15.72 -15.95 -43.90
CA LEU A 165 15.61 -16.29 -45.32
C LEU A 165 16.45 -15.34 -46.18
N ASP A 166 16.68 -15.68 -47.45
CA ASP A 166 17.37 -14.78 -48.40
C ASP A 166 16.61 -13.44 -48.61
N SER A 167 15.30 -13.43 -48.35
CA SER A 167 14.46 -12.23 -48.30
C SER A 167 14.69 -11.36 -47.05
N CYS A 168 15.64 -11.74 -46.19
CA CYS A 168 15.90 -11.17 -44.87
C CYS A 168 14.75 -11.32 -43.87
N MET A 169 13.68 -12.05 -44.17
CA MET A 169 12.59 -12.34 -43.23
C MET A 169 12.99 -13.45 -42.25
N TYR A 170 12.57 -13.34 -40.99
CA TYR A 170 12.73 -14.42 -40.03
C TYR A 170 11.77 -15.58 -40.29
N ASP A 171 12.23 -16.79 -39.96
CA ASP A 171 11.44 -18.01 -39.85
C ASP A 171 11.76 -18.64 -38.48
N PRO A 172 10.82 -18.67 -37.52
CA PRO A 172 9.40 -18.32 -37.63
C PRO A 172 9.12 -16.84 -37.84
N VAL A 173 7.97 -16.53 -38.45
CA VAL A 173 7.56 -15.15 -38.82
C VAL A 173 7.36 -14.26 -37.61
N LYS A 174 6.85 -14.79 -36.49
CA LYS A 174 6.66 -14.06 -35.22
C LYS A 174 7.99 -13.96 -34.45
N THR A 175 8.94 -13.30 -35.10
CA THR A 175 10.30 -13.05 -34.60
C THR A 175 10.66 -11.60 -34.89
N THR A 176 11.17 -10.87 -33.89
CA THR A 176 11.60 -9.48 -34.03
C THR A 176 13.07 -9.31 -33.69
N CYS A 177 13.66 -8.21 -34.17
CA CYS A 177 15.03 -7.82 -33.90
C CYS A 177 15.10 -6.35 -33.52
N GLN A 178 15.64 -6.06 -32.34
CA GLN A 178 15.95 -4.72 -31.87
C GLN A 178 17.48 -4.56 -31.72
N VAL A 179 17.99 -3.42 -32.17
CA VAL A 179 19.41 -3.07 -32.00
C VAL A 179 19.51 -1.84 -31.10
N TYR A 180 20.13 -2.00 -29.93
CA TYR A 180 20.29 -0.95 -28.94
C TYR A 180 21.70 -0.34 -29.04
N LEU A 181 21.81 0.88 -29.56
CA LEU A 181 23.09 1.59 -29.68
C LEU A 181 23.59 2.03 -28.30
N THR A 182 24.80 1.62 -27.91
CA THR A 182 25.32 1.91 -26.57
C THR A 182 26.00 3.28 -26.50
N ALA A 183 25.98 3.89 -25.31
CA ALA A 183 26.73 5.10 -24.97
C ALA A 183 27.59 4.87 -23.73
N ASP A 184 28.89 5.11 -23.85
CA ASP A 184 29.84 4.93 -22.75
C ASP A 184 29.57 5.92 -21.61
N HIS A 185 29.69 5.46 -20.36
CA HIS A 185 29.54 6.30 -19.16
C HIS A 185 28.23 7.09 -19.08
N SER A 186 27.15 6.51 -19.58
CA SER A 186 25.81 7.08 -19.56
C SER A 186 24.88 6.20 -18.71
N ASP A 187 24.05 6.83 -17.88
CA ASP A 187 22.95 6.17 -17.16
C ASP A 187 21.60 6.33 -17.90
N MET A 188 21.62 6.82 -19.14
CA MET A 188 20.44 6.98 -19.98
C MET A 188 20.06 5.66 -20.67
N PHE A 189 18.78 5.30 -20.65
CA PHE A 189 18.25 4.07 -21.28
C PHE A 189 17.06 4.37 -22.19
N ARG A 190 17.32 4.64 -23.48
CA ARG A 190 16.27 4.78 -24.50
C ARG A 190 15.95 3.44 -25.15
N ILE A 191 15.23 2.60 -24.42
CA ILE A 191 14.93 1.21 -24.80
C ILE A 191 13.48 0.98 -25.28
N HIS A 192 12.61 1.98 -25.14
CA HIS A 192 11.22 1.90 -25.57
C HIS A 192 11.08 2.19 -27.07
N HIS A 193 10.07 1.56 -27.70
CA HIS A 193 9.67 1.90 -29.06
C HIS A 193 9.03 3.29 -29.07
N ASN A 194 9.35 4.11 -30.08
CA ASN A 194 8.79 5.44 -30.23
C ASN A 194 7.67 5.44 -31.28
N CYS A 195 6.42 5.29 -30.82
CA CYS A 195 5.23 5.30 -31.69
C CYS A 195 5.02 6.63 -32.43
N ALA A 196 5.61 7.75 -31.96
CA ALA A 196 5.54 9.03 -32.67
C ALA A 196 6.29 8.97 -34.00
N SER A 197 7.42 8.28 -34.03
CA SER A 197 8.26 8.06 -35.22
C SER A 197 7.84 6.87 -36.08
N CYS A 198 6.90 6.03 -35.62
CA CYS A 198 6.47 4.83 -36.33
C CYS A 198 5.77 5.15 -37.66
N PRO A 199 6.15 4.51 -38.78
CA PRO A 199 5.55 4.75 -40.10
C PRO A 199 4.14 4.14 -40.22
N ASN A 200 3.78 3.16 -39.37
CA ASN A 200 2.45 2.58 -39.35
C ASN A 200 1.47 3.48 -38.60
N VAL A 201 1.07 4.58 -39.24
CA VAL A 201 0.27 5.63 -38.60
C VAL A 201 -1.12 5.18 -38.15
N GLY A 202 -1.63 4.08 -38.73
CA GLY A 202 -2.92 3.46 -38.37
C GLY A 202 -2.78 2.21 -37.52
N CYS A 203 -1.64 1.99 -36.85
CA CYS A 203 -1.46 0.86 -35.94
C CYS A 203 -2.51 0.90 -34.81
N SER A 204 -3.30 -0.17 -34.63
CA SER A 204 -4.30 -0.28 -33.55
C SER A 204 -3.67 -0.26 -32.15
N LEU A 205 -2.36 -0.51 -32.05
CA LEU A 205 -1.56 -0.43 -30.83
C LEU A 205 -0.71 0.84 -30.73
N ARG A 206 -0.97 1.85 -31.57
CA ARG A 206 -0.17 3.08 -31.57
C ARG A 206 -0.33 3.83 -30.24
N ASN A 207 0.74 3.83 -29.45
CA ASN A 207 0.78 4.45 -28.14
C ASN A 207 1.80 5.61 -28.14
N VAL A 208 1.38 6.77 -28.62
CA VAL A 208 2.22 7.99 -28.60
C VAL A 208 2.13 8.59 -27.21
N SER A 209 3.25 8.67 -26.49
CA SER A 209 3.32 9.42 -25.23
C SER A 209 2.92 10.87 -25.53
N ASP A 210 1.86 11.35 -24.88
CA ASP A 210 1.31 12.67 -25.16
C ASP A 210 2.19 13.78 -24.57
N TYR A 211 2.89 13.47 -23.47
CA TYR A 211 3.82 14.37 -22.78
C TYR A 211 4.81 13.60 -21.89
N ILE A 212 5.87 14.29 -21.48
CA ILE A 212 6.91 13.81 -20.57
C ILE A 212 6.81 14.55 -19.23
N ILE A 213 6.89 13.80 -18.14
CA ILE A 213 6.98 14.33 -16.79
C ILE A 213 8.40 14.16 -16.26
N THR A 214 9.06 15.25 -15.91
CA THR A 214 10.30 15.20 -15.13
C THR A 214 9.96 15.30 -13.66
N LEU A 215 10.13 14.21 -12.93
CA LEU A 215 9.84 14.11 -11.50
C LEU A 215 11.10 14.34 -10.67
N HIS A 216 11.00 15.27 -9.72
CA HIS A 216 11.93 15.47 -8.61
C HIS A 216 11.39 14.79 -7.35
N ASP A 217 12.12 13.79 -6.84
CA ASP A 217 11.85 13.12 -5.56
C ASP A 217 13.08 13.27 -4.65
N GLY A 218 13.12 14.36 -3.88
CA GLY A 218 14.33 14.76 -3.17
C GLY A 218 15.50 15.07 -4.10
N ASP A 219 16.60 14.31 -3.99
CA ASP A 219 17.78 14.42 -4.85
C ASP A 219 17.68 13.54 -6.12
N ASP A 220 16.68 12.64 -6.19
CA ASP A 220 16.49 11.74 -7.33
C ASP A 220 15.66 12.40 -8.44
N LEU A 221 16.09 12.20 -9.68
CA LEU A 221 15.43 12.73 -10.87
C LEU A 221 14.99 11.59 -11.78
N ARG A 222 13.69 11.54 -12.09
CA ARG A 222 13.07 10.50 -12.93
C ARG A 222 12.34 11.13 -14.09
N VAL A 223 12.34 10.46 -15.25
CA VAL A 223 11.57 10.86 -16.42
C VAL A 223 10.47 9.83 -16.62
N LEU A 224 9.22 10.28 -16.57
CA LEU A 224 8.03 9.46 -16.71
C LEU A 224 7.30 9.84 -18.00
N GLU A 225 6.77 8.85 -18.71
CA GLU A 225 5.98 9.07 -19.91
C GLU A 225 4.50 9.08 -19.56
N GLY A 226 3.79 10.18 -19.86
CA GLY A 226 2.39 10.38 -19.49
C GLY A 226 1.42 10.29 -20.68
N ARG A 227 0.15 10.08 -20.34
CA ARG A 227 -0.98 10.01 -21.29
C ARG A 227 -2.00 11.09 -20.97
N LYS A 228 -2.61 11.70 -21.99
CA LYS A 228 -3.72 12.63 -21.80
C LYS A 228 -4.91 11.92 -21.16
N GLY A 229 -5.57 12.61 -20.23
CA GLY A 229 -6.70 12.08 -19.48
C GLY A 229 -6.32 11.32 -18.21
N HIS A 230 -5.05 10.96 -18.00
CA HIS A 230 -4.57 10.47 -16.70
C HIS A 230 -4.18 11.63 -15.79
N SER A 231 -4.50 11.46 -14.52
CA SER A 231 -4.02 12.34 -13.47
C SER A 231 -2.55 12.06 -13.16
N LEU A 232 -1.83 13.05 -12.63
CA LEU A 232 -0.47 12.85 -12.12
C LEU A 232 -0.41 11.74 -11.06
N MET A 233 -1.47 11.58 -10.25
CA MET A 233 -1.54 10.50 -9.26
C MET A 233 -1.52 9.12 -9.92
N GLU A 234 -2.33 8.89 -10.95
CA GLU A 234 -2.38 7.61 -11.66
C GLU A 234 -1.03 7.30 -12.32
N LEU A 235 -0.45 8.28 -13.01
CA LEU A 235 0.87 8.15 -13.63
C LEU A 235 1.96 7.78 -12.60
N LEU A 236 1.98 8.46 -11.45
CA LEU A 236 2.96 8.16 -10.39
C LEU A 236 2.74 6.74 -9.84
N GLN A 237 1.49 6.33 -9.61
CA GLN A 237 1.15 5.01 -9.11
C GLN A 237 1.57 3.88 -10.09
N GLU A 238 1.35 4.08 -11.39
CA GLU A 238 1.81 3.15 -12.45
C GLU A 238 3.33 2.94 -12.41
N GLN A 239 4.07 3.98 -12.02
CA GLN A 239 5.54 3.97 -11.92
C GLN A 239 6.04 3.58 -10.52
N GLY A 240 5.14 3.08 -9.65
CA GLY A 240 5.47 2.63 -8.30
C GLY A 240 5.75 3.75 -7.30
N ILE A 241 5.34 4.98 -7.60
CA ILE A 241 5.52 6.17 -6.78
C ILE A 241 4.17 6.53 -6.15
N PHE A 242 4.07 6.42 -4.83
CA PHE A 242 2.80 6.51 -4.13
C PHE A 242 2.70 7.81 -3.34
N LEU A 243 1.67 8.60 -3.63
CA LEU A 243 1.32 9.79 -2.85
C LEU A 243 0.28 9.46 -1.77
N PRO A 244 0.21 10.23 -0.66
CA PRO A 244 -0.81 10.05 0.36
C PRO A 244 -2.22 10.36 -0.18
N ALA A 245 -2.95 9.35 -0.65
CA ALA A 245 -4.24 9.51 -1.34
C ALA A 245 -5.42 8.92 -0.53
N VAL A 246 -5.65 9.41 0.69
CA VAL A 246 -6.69 8.90 1.62
C VAL A 246 -8.10 8.88 1.01
N CYS A 247 -8.40 9.81 0.10
CA CYS A 247 -9.69 9.86 -0.58
C CYS A 247 -9.79 9.01 -1.85
N ALA A 248 -8.81 8.16 -2.16
CA ALA A 248 -8.74 7.38 -3.40
C ALA A 248 -8.99 8.22 -4.67
N GLY A 249 -8.35 9.40 -4.74
CA GLY A 249 -8.45 10.30 -5.89
C GLY A 249 -9.73 11.14 -6.01
N ARG A 250 -10.65 11.09 -5.04
CA ARG A 250 -11.89 11.90 -5.03
C ARG A 250 -11.64 13.41 -4.90
N GLY A 251 -10.43 13.83 -4.50
CA GLY A 251 -10.07 15.25 -4.33
C GLY A 251 -10.65 15.89 -3.07
N THR A 252 -10.96 15.09 -2.04
CA THR A 252 -11.62 15.56 -0.81
C THR A 252 -10.71 15.61 0.41
N CYS A 253 -9.49 15.05 0.36
CA CYS A 253 -8.61 14.97 1.53
C CYS A 253 -7.43 15.95 1.54
N GLY A 254 -7.05 16.53 0.39
CA GLY A 254 -5.91 17.44 0.29
C GLY A 254 -4.51 16.80 0.34
N LYS A 255 -4.39 15.50 0.62
CA LYS A 255 -3.12 14.87 1.02
C LYS A 255 -2.18 14.46 -0.13
N CYS A 256 -2.65 14.49 -1.38
CA CYS A 256 -1.84 14.15 -2.57
C CYS A 256 -1.19 15.39 -3.20
N GLY A 257 -0.82 16.38 -2.39
CA GLY A 257 -0.21 17.63 -2.86
C GLY A 257 1.14 17.40 -3.56
N ILE A 258 1.29 18.01 -4.73
CA ILE A 258 2.54 18.10 -5.50
C ILE A 258 2.78 19.54 -5.90
N GLN A 259 3.99 19.85 -6.35
CA GLN A 259 4.34 21.17 -6.86
C GLN A 259 4.75 21.03 -8.32
N VAL A 260 4.10 21.79 -9.19
CA VAL A 260 4.50 21.94 -10.59
C VAL A 260 5.57 23.02 -10.65
N LEU A 261 6.80 22.63 -10.96
CA LEU A 261 7.96 23.53 -11.06
C LEU A 261 8.03 24.20 -12.43
N GLU A 262 7.73 23.44 -13.49
CA GLU A 262 7.66 23.93 -14.87
C GLU A 262 6.50 23.24 -15.60
N GLY A 263 5.88 23.92 -16.56
CA GLY A 263 4.68 23.45 -17.26
C GLY A 263 3.39 24.11 -16.77
N ASP A 264 2.33 24.02 -17.56
CA ASP A 264 1.05 24.71 -17.28
C ASP A 264 -0.03 23.69 -16.90
N ILE A 265 -0.26 23.55 -15.59
CA ILE A 265 -1.40 22.80 -15.05
C ILE A 265 -2.24 23.78 -14.25
N ALA A 266 -3.45 24.06 -14.73
CA ALA A 266 -4.36 25.00 -14.07
C ALA A 266 -4.86 24.44 -12.71
N PRO A 267 -5.06 25.29 -11.70
CA PRO A 267 -5.62 24.85 -10.42
C PRO A 267 -7.11 24.54 -10.53
N SER A 268 -7.48 23.33 -10.11
CA SER A 268 -8.85 22.85 -10.01
C SER A 268 -9.65 23.56 -8.90
N GLU A 269 -10.98 23.38 -8.88
CA GLU A 269 -11.81 23.89 -7.78
C GLU A 269 -11.46 23.24 -6.44
N GLN A 270 -11.02 21.98 -6.46
CA GLN A 270 -10.60 21.24 -5.28
C GLN A 270 -9.28 21.77 -4.74
N ASP A 271 -8.32 22.12 -5.61
CA ASP A 271 -7.03 22.70 -5.18
C ASP A 271 -7.23 23.96 -4.33
N ARG A 272 -8.19 24.80 -4.72
CA ARG A 272 -8.55 26.05 -4.03
C ARG A 272 -9.10 25.87 -2.62
N LYS A 273 -9.48 24.63 -2.25
CA LYS A 273 -9.94 24.32 -0.89
C LYS A 273 -8.80 23.99 0.06
N PHE A 274 -7.64 23.61 -0.46
CA PHE A 274 -6.51 23.12 0.33
C PHE A 274 -5.25 23.97 0.22
N PHE A 275 -5.08 24.72 -0.87
CA PHE A 275 -3.92 25.58 -1.08
C PHE A 275 -4.34 27.05 -1.13
N SER A 276 -3.53 27.90 -0.49
CA SER A 276 -3.68 29.35 -0.53
C SER A 276 -3.44 29.91 -1.94
N GLY A 277 -3.89 31.15 -2.19
CA GLY A 277 -3.66 31.81 -3.48
C GLY A 277 -2.17 31.92 -3.86
N GLU A 278 -1.29 32.07 -2.88
CA GLU A 278 0.17 32.10 -3.07
C GLU A 278 0.71 30.71 -3.45
N GLN A 279 0.33 29.67 -2.70
CA GLN A 279 0.72 28.29 -3.03
C GLN A 279 0.21 27.86 -4.42
N LEU A 280 -1.00 28.25 -4.81
CA LEU A 280 -1.49 27.97 -6.17
C LEU A 280 -0.65 28.67 -7.24
N GLN A 281 -0.13 29.87 -6.97
CA GLN A 281 0.79 30.58 -7.86
C GLN A 281 2.18 29.94 -7.90
N GLU A 282 2.63 29.36 -6.78
CA GLU A 282 3.88 28.58 -6.68
C GLU A 282 3.78 27.16 -7.29
N GLY A 283 2.64 26.82 -7.90
CA GLY A 283 2.46 25.56 -8.63
C GLY A 283 1.90 24.40 -7.81
N TYR A 284 1.43 24.62 -6.58
CA TYR A 284 0.84 23.54 -5.76
C TYR A 284 -0.49 23.05 -6.35
N ARG A 285 -0.60 21.73 -6.54
CA ARG A 285 -1.79 21.04 -7.07
C ARG A 285 -2.02 19.73 -6.31
N LEU A 286 -3.27 19.26 -6.27
CA LEU A 286 -3.58 17.90 -5.88
C LEU A 286 -3.28 16.99 -7.06
N ALA A 287 -2.36 16.03 -6.90
CA ALA A 287 -1.97 15.12 -7.98
C ALA A 287 -3.16 14.34 -8.57
N CYS A 288 -4.20 14.07 -7.77
CA CYS A 288 -5.39 13.36 -8.22
C CYS A 288 -6.39 14.21 -9.02
N LYS A 289 -6.14 15.53 -9.12
CA LYS A 289 -6.92 16.49 -9.91
C LYS A 289 -6.04 17.29 -10.88
N ALA A 290 -4.75 16.99 -10.92
CA ALA A 290 -3.80 17.55 -11.86
C ALA A 290 -3.72 16.66 -13.10
N TYR A 291 -4.13 17.19 -14.25
CA TYR A 291 -4.13 16.51 -15.54
C TYR A 291 -3.21 17.29 -16.48
N PRO A 292 -1.97 16.83 -16.71
CA PRO A 292 -1.06 17.48 -17.65
C PRO A 292 -1.57 17.33 -19.08
N GLU A 293 -1.41 18.39 -19.88
CA GLU A 293 -1.68 18.36 -21.32
C GLU A 293 -0.40 18.36 -22.17
N ASP A 294 0.71 18.82 -21.59
CA ASP A 294 2.04 18.95 -22.20
C ASP A 294 3.13 18.61 -21.16
N ASP A 295 4.39 18.60 -21.60
CA ASP A 295 5.55 18.31 -20.75
C ASP A 295 5.59 19.21 -19.51
N CYS A 296 5.82 18.59 -18.34
CA CYS A 296 5.99 19.37 -17.11
C CYS A 296 7.03 18.76 -16.16
N VAL A 297 7.56 19.62 -15.29
CA VAL A 297 8.49 19.27 -14.23
C VAL A 297 7.73 19.38 -12.92
N ILE A 298 7.70 18.30 -12.15
CA ILE A 298 6.97 18.24 -10.88
C ILE A 298 7.90 17.81 -9.75
N ALA A 299 7.58 18.26 -8.53
CA ALA A 299 8.23 17.81 -7.30
C ALA A 299 7.21 17.11 -6.39
N VAL A 300 7.63 15.97 -5.83
CA VAL A 300 6.90 15.21 -4.80
C VAL A 300 7.67 15.27 -3.48
N GLY A 301 7.08 14.76 -2.38
CA GLY A 301 7.74 14.74 -1.07
C GLY A 301 7.79 16.09 -0.36
N LEU A 302 6.91 17.03 -0.74
CA LEU A 302 6.79 18.37 -0.12
C LEU A 302 6.41 18.29 1.37
N HIS A 303 5.76 17.19 1.75
CA HIS A 303 5.75 16.71 3.12
C HIS A 303 6.81 15.63 3.19
N LYS A 304 7.95 15.90 3.85
CA LYS A 304 8.82 14.82 4.30
C LYS A 304 7.93 13.80 5.01
N GLU A 305 8.09 12.52 4.71
CA GLU A 305 7.63 11.45 5.59
C GLU A 305 8.45 11.58 6.88
N GLU A 306 8.11 12.58 7.70
CA GLU A 306 8.71 12.81 8.99
C GLU A 306 8.29 11.66 9.88
N GLU A 307 9.30 11.01 10.45
CA GLU A 307 9.22 9.90 11.40
C GLU A 307 7.90 9.90 12.16
N PHE A 308 6.97 9.05 11.72
CA PHE A 308 5.81 8.71 12.51
C PHE A 308 6.38 8.08 13.78
N ALA A 309 6.36 8.83 14.89
CA ALA A 309 6.76 8.32 16.19
C ALA A 309 5.61 7.43 16.68
N VAL A 310 5.44 6.26 16.07
CA VAL A 310 4.59 5.23 16.63
C VAL A 310 5.36 4.63 17.79
N LEU A 311 4.84 4.91 18.99
CA LEU A 311 5.35 4.45 20.26
C LEU A 311 5.28 2.92 20.30
N ALA A 312 6.36 2.26 19.90
CA ALA A 312 6.59 0.87 20.24
C ALA A 312 7.01 0.85 21.72
N ASP A 313 6.04 0.60 22.61
CA ASP A 313 6.17 0.44 24.06
C ASP A 313 7.27 1.27 24.74
N GLU A 314 6.88 2.41 25.34
CA GLU A 314 7.72 3.31 26.14
C GLU A 314 8.16 2.71 27.49
N GLU A 315 8.52 1.42 27.56
CA GLU A 315 9.32 0.91 28.68
C GLU A 315 10.79 1.37 28.62
N GLN A 316 11.17 2.21 27.64
CA GLN A 316 12.47 2.89 27.60
C GLN A 316 12.41 4.35 27.09
N THR A 317 11.86 5.29 27.88
CA THR A 317 12.29 6.70 27.76
C THR A 317 13.63 6.89 28.47
N ALA A 318 14.70 7.13 27.71
CA ALA A 318 15.69 8.21 27.94
C ALA A 318 17.00 7.92 27.20
N GLY A 319 17.21 8.65 26.11
CA GLY A 319 18.42 8.60 25.30
C GLY A 319 18.18 7.85 24.02
N LYS A 320 18.69 8.39 22.90
CA LYS A 320 18.98 7.63 21.68
C LYS A 320 19.43 6.25 22.13
N ALA A 321 18.65 5.20 21.87
CA ALA A 321 19.14 3.84 22.05
C ALA A 321 20.42 3.79 21.22
N ALA A 322 21.56 3.84 21.92
CA ALA A 322 22.83 3.54 21.30
C ALA A 322 22.61 2.16 20.72
N LYS A 323 22.72 2.01 19.39
CA LYS A 323 22.70 0.72 18.70
C LYS A 323 23.41 -0.29 19.61
N SER A 324 22.62 -1.07 20.36
CA SER A 324 23.14 -2.19 21.12
C SER A 324 23.62 -3.09 20.01
N SER A 325 24.93 -3.24 19.87
CA SER A 325 25.48 -4.11 18.84
C SER A 325 24.97 -5.50 19.15
N ALA A 326 23.88 -5.90 18.49
CA ALA A 326 23.29 -7.22 18.63
C ALA A 326 24.44 -8.22 18.51
N LYS A 327 24.67 -8.98 19.57
CA LYS A 327 25.85 -9.83 19.62
C LYS A 327 25.67 -10.92 18.58
N THR A 328 26.62 -11.01 17.66
CA THR A 328 26.74 -12.13 16.71
C THR A 328 26.79 -13.43 17.51
N GLY A 329 25.71 -14.23 17.47
CA GLY A 329 25.59 -15.51 18.17
C GLY A 329 24.40 -15.66 19.12
N GLY A 330 23.59 -14.62 19.36
CA GLY A 330 22.35 -14.73 20.14
C GLY A 330 21.17 -15.36 19.38
N ARG A 331 20.15 -15.81 20.10
CA ARG A 331 18.87 -16.28 19.53
C ARG A 331 17.89 -15.12 19.47
N TYR A 332 17.37 -14.81 18.28
CA TYR A 332 16.47 -13.66 18.08
C TYR A 332 15.15 -14.07 17.45
N GLY A 333 14.09 -13.35 17.81
CA GLY A 333 12.78 -13.42 17.18
C GLY A 333 12.30 -12.04 16.73
N ILE A 334 11.29 -11.99 15.86
CA ILE A 334 10.66 -10.74 15.44
C ILE A 334 9.18 -10.75 15.83
N ALA A 335 8.78 -9.79 16.66
CA ALA A 335 7.38 -9.52 16.98
C ALA A 335 6.84 -8.46 16.01
N VAL A 336 5.65 -8.67 15.44
CA VAL A 336 5.09 -7.81 14.38
C VAL A 336 3.63 -7.51 14.66
N ASP A 337 3.26 -6.24 14.49
CA ASP A 337 1.90 -5.74 14.45
C ASP A 337 1.65 -5.08 13.08
N ILE A 338 0.71 -5.64 12.31
CA ILE A 338 0.28 -5.09 11.02
C ILE A 338 -1.04 -4.37 11.21
N GLY A 339 -0.96 -3.08 11.50
CA GLY A 339 -2.10 -2.19 11.48
C GLY A 339 -2.48 -1.73 10.07
N THR A 340 -3.69 -1.18 9.95
CA THR A 340 -4.17 -0.61 8.68
C THR A 340 -3.32 0.60 8.28
N THR A 341 -2.96 1.48 9.23
CA THR A 341 -2.15 2.69 8.96
C THR A 341 -0.65 2.46 9.14
N THR A 342 -0.25 1.63 10.12
CA THR A 342 1.14 1.48 10.56
C THR A 342 1.50 0.01 10.69
N ILE A 343 2.75 -0.33 10.35
CA ILE A 343 3.38 -1.62 10.66
C ILE A 343 4.47 -1.37 11.70
N ALA A 344 4.43 -2.09 12.82
CA ALA A 344 5.43 -2.04 13.88
C ALA A 344 6.08 -3.40 14.06
N MET A 345 7.41 -3.41 14.22
CA MET A 345 8.22 -4.62 14.33
C MET A 345 9.27 -4.44 15.41
N GLN A 346 9.52 -5.48 16.21
CA GLN A 346 10.56 -5.49 17.23
C GLN A 346 11.47 -6.71 17.07
N LEU A 347 12.77 -6.47 17.10
CA LEU A 347 13.76 -7.54 17.25
C LEU A 347 13.90 -7.88 18.73
N ILE A 348 13.56 -9.10 19.08
CA ILE A 348 13.59 -9.58 20.47
C ILE A 348 14.76 -10.53 20.64
N ASN A 349 15.61 -10.25 21.62
CA ASN A 349 16.60 -11.20 22.10
C ASN A 349 15.91 -12.24 22.98
N MET A 350 15.87 -13.48 22.53
CA MET A 350 15.10 -14.56 23.18
C MET A 350 15.78 -15.04 24.48
N GLU A 351 17.05 -14.69 24.71
CA GLU A 351 17.77 -15.04 25.94
C GLU A 351 17.58 -13.97 27.03
N THR A 352 17.71 -12.69 26.68
CA THR A 352 17.51 -11.57 27.62
C THR A 352 16.05 -11.17 27.75
N GLN A 353 15.21 -11.57 26.79
CA GLN A 353 13.81 -11.17 26.64
C GLN A 353 13.62 -9.68 26.31
N GLU A 354 14.69 -8.96 25.99
CA GLU A 354 14.68 -7.53 25.72
C GLU A 354 14.45 -7.24 24.22
N ALA A 355 13.78 -6.13 23.93
CA ALA A 355 13.71 -5.59 22.58
C ALA A 355 15.01 -4.85 22.27
N GLU A 356 15.76 -5.34 21.28
CA GLU A 356 17.08 -4.80 20.91
C GLU A 356 16.98 -3.71 19.85
N ASP A 357 15.96 -3.80 18.99
CA ASP A 357 15.71 -2.83 17.94
C ASP A 357 14.22 -2.78 17.58
N VAL A 358 13.80 -1.64 17.04
CA VAL A 358 12.42 -1.35 16.67
C VAL A 358 12.39 -0.78 15.26
N PHE A 359 11.47 -1.28 14.45
CA PHE A 359 11.18 -0.73 13.14
C PHE A 359 9.69 -0.36 13.06
N THR A 360 9.42 0.86 12.61
CA THR A 360 8.05 1.33 12.37
C THR A 360 7.98 1.96 10.99
N THR A 361 6.88 1.72 10.28
CA THR A 361 6.65 2.29 8.96
C THR A 361 5.17 2.47 8.69
N ILE A 362 4.83 3.39 7.78
CA ILE A 362 3.47 3.53 7.29
C ILE A 362 3.16 2.33 6.39
N ASN A 363 1.99 1.73 6.59
CA ASN A 363 1.51 0.67 5.73
C ASN A 363 1.25 1.23 4.32
N ARG A 364 2.10 0.86 3.35
CA ARG A 364 2.06 1.37 1.97
C ARG A 364 0.78 1.00 1.22
N GLN A 365 0.00 0.04 1.72
CA GLN A 365 -1.32 -0.23 1.17
C GLN A 365 -2.28 0.96 1.25
N ARG A 366 -1.97 1.98 2.06
CA ARG A 366 -2.67 3.27 2.08
C ARG A 366 -2.81 3.90 0.69
N ALA A 367 -1.90 3.59 -0.23
CA ALA A 367 -1.97 4.01 -1.62
C ALA A 367 -3.21 3.49 -2.37
N TYR A 368 -3.75 2.34 -1.96
CA TYR A 368 -4.88 1.67 -2.60
C TYR A 368 -6.19 1.87 -1.83
N GLY A 369 -6.12 2.34 -0.57
CA GLY A 369 -7.29 2.57 0.26
C GLY A 369 -6.90 3.07 1.65
N ALA A 370 -7.67 4.04 2.16
CA ALA A 370 -7.44 4.63 3.48
C ALA A 370 -7.81 3.70 4.64
N ASP A 371 -8.74 2.78 4.40
CA ASP A 371 -9.33 1.91 5.40
C ASP A 371 -9.42 0.47 4.87
N VAL A 372 -9.93 -0.41 5.72
CA VAL A 372 -10.08 -1.84 5.43
C VAL A 372 -11.03 -2.07 4.24
N ILE A 373 -12.15 -1.35 4.15
CA ILE A 373 -13.18 -1.54 3.13
C ILE A 373 -12.67 -1.13 1.74
N SER A 374 -12.07 0.05 1.63
CA SER A 374 -11.49 0.53 0.37
C SER A 374 -10.36 -0.38 -0.14
N ARG A 375 -9.60 -1.02 0.75
CA ARG A 375 -8.61 -2.04 0.36
C ARG A 375 -9.23 -3.35 -0.08
N ILE A 376 -10.34 -3.78 0.54
CA ILE A 376 -11.13 -4.92 0.08
C ILE A 376 -11.64 -4.66 -1.33
N GLU A 377 -12.21 -3.48 -1.58
CA GLU A 377 -12.69 -3.07 -2.90
C GLU A 377 -11.56 -3.05 -3.94
N ALA A 378 -10.40 -2.46 -3.61
CA ALA A 378 -9.24 -2.46 -4.50
C ALA A 378 -8.72 -3.87 -4.80
N SER A 379 -8.67 -4.75 -3.78
CA SER A 379 -8.30 -6.16 -3.94
C SER A 379 -9.24 -6.88 -4.90
N ASN A 380 -10.54 -6.68 -4.73
CA ASN A 380 -11.58 -7.26 -5.58
C ASN A 380 -11.58 -6.65 -7.00
N GLY A 381 -11.16 -5.39 -7.14
CA GLY A 381 -10.96 -4.68 -8.40
C GLY A 381 -9.64 -4.98 -9.13
N GLY A 382 -9.01 -6.13 -8.84
CA GLY A 382 -7.80 -6.59 -9.55
C GLY A 382 -6.47 -6.13 -8.96
N LYS A 383 -6.44 -5.43 -7.82
CA LYS A 383 -5.19 -4.99 -7.16
C LYS A 383 -4.71 -5.92 -6.05
N ARG A 384 -5.22 -7.15 -5.98
CA ARG A 384 -4.87 -8.15 -4.94
C ARG A 384 -3.37 -8.37 -4.81
N GLU A 385 -2.68 -8.68 -5.91
CA GLU A 385 -1.25 -8.97 -5.86
C GLU A 385 -0.41 -7.73 -5.55
N ALA A 386 -0.83 -6.55 -6.03
CA ALA A 386 -0.19 -5.28 -5.71
C ALA A 386 -0.29 -4.94 -4.21
N LEU A 387 -1.46 -5.17 -3.59
CA LEU A 387 -1.68 -5.04 -2.16
C LEU A 387 -0.85 -6.04 -1.35
N ARG A 388 -0.74 -7.29 -1.82
CA ARG A 388 0.06 -8.36 -1.20
C ARG A 388 1.54 -8.01 -1.20
N LYS A 389 2.10 -7.69 -2.38
CA LYS A 389 3.50 -7.30 -2.55
C LYS A 389 3.84 -6.03 -1.77
N SER A 390 2.88 -5.10 -1.62
CA SER A 390 3.05 -3.90 -0.81
C SER A 390 3.33 -4.22 0.67
N ILE A 391 2.51 -5.05 1.34
CA ILE A 391 2.78 -5.47 2.73
C ILE A 391 4.09 -6.27 2.80
N GLN A 392 4.28 -7.24 1.90
CA GLN A 392 5.50 -8.06 1.89
C GLN A 392 6.76 -7.19 1.81
N THR A 393 6.74 -6.15 0.98
CA THR A 393 7.86 -5.20 0.84
C THR A 393 8.12 -4.44 2.14
N ASN A 394 7.09 -3.95 2.83
CA ASN A 394 7.27 -3.28 4.12
C ASN A 394 7.85 -4.23 5.19
N LEU A 395 7.36 -5.46 5.26
CA LEU A 395 7.88 -6.46 6.20
C LEU A 395 9.34 -6.82 5.89
N MET A 396 9.69 -7.03 4.62
CA MET A 396 11.07 -7.31 4.21
C MET A 396 12.01 -6.16 4.57
N GLN A 397 11.63 -4.90 4.33
CA GLN A 397 12.41 -3.73 4.73
C GLN A 397 12.63 -3.68 6.25
N GLY A 398 11.59 -3.96 7.03
CA GLY A 398 11.71 -4.03 8.48
C GLY A 398 12.62 -5.15 8.95
N ILE A 399 12.50 -6.35 8.35
CA ILE A 399 13.38 -7.49 8.62
C ILE A 399 14.83 -7.14 8.28
N GLU A 400 15.09 -6.51 7.12
CA GLU A 400 16.43 -6.07 6.73
C GLU A 400 17.03 -5.07 7.71
N SER A 401 16.26 -4.04 8.08
CA SER A 401 16.66 -3.03 9.06
C SER A 401 17.01 -3.67 10.40
N LEU A 402 16.08 -4.44 10.97
CA LEU A 402 16.21 -5.08 12.28
C LEU A 402 17.35 -6.11 12.31
N THR A 403 17.63 -6.79 11.20
CA THR A 403 18.65 -7.85 11.15
C THR A 403 20.04 -7.36 10.71
N GLU A 404 20.23 -6.04 10.60
CA GLU A 404 21.42 -5.42 10.02
C GLU A 404 21.80 -6.02 8.65
N ASN A 405 20.82 -6.14 7.75
CA ASN A 405 20.95 -6.78 6.43
C ASN A 405 21.38 -8.26 6.55
N GLY A 406 20.78 -9.01 7.46
CA GLY A 406 20.96 -10.46 7.59
C GLY A 406 22.17 -10.91 8.44
N LYS A 407 22.85 -9.99 9.13
CA LYS A 407 23.92 -10.35 10.08
C LYS A 407 23.37 -11.01 11.35
N ILE A 408 22.16 -10.62 11.74
CA ILE A 408 21.47 -11.19 12.91
C ILE A 408 20.56 -12.31 12.43
N ARG A 409 20.77 -13.51 12.98
CA ARG A 409 19.95 -14.68 12.66
C ARG A 409 18.67 -14.65 13.48
N VAL A 410 17.54 -14.71 12.78
CA VAL A 410 16.20 -14.83 13.36
C VAL A 410 15.78 -16.30 13.34
N GLU A 411 15.17 -16.77 14.43
CA GLU A 411 14.63 -18.14 14.54
C GLU A 411 13.13 -18.19 14.26
N LYS A 412 12.40 -17.13 14.63
CA LYS A 412 10.95 -17.08 14.56
C LYS A 412 10.43 -15.66 14.41
N MET A 413 9.38 -15.49 13.61
CA MET A 413 8.61 -14.26 13.53
C MET A 413 7.17 -14.54 13.91
N VAL A 414 6.54 -13.63 14.66
CA VAL A 414 5.15 -13.75 15.09
C VAL A 414 4.41 -12.47 14.71
N ILE A 415 3.33 -12.63 13.97
CA ILE A 415 2.54 -11.54 13.38
C ILE A 415 1.15 -11.50 14.02
N GLY A 416 0.76 -10.34 14.53
CA GLY A 416 -0.63 -10.00 14.87
C GLY A 416 -1.13 -8.95 13.88
N ALA A 417 -2.37 -9.09 13.45
CA ALA A 417 -2.98 -8.22 12.44
C ALA A 417 -4.50 -8.43 12.41
N ASN A 418 -5.26 -7.42 11.99
CA ASN A 418 -6.68 -7.63 11.71
C ASN A 418 -6.87 -8.63 10.55
N THR A 419 -8.04 -9.28 10.49
CA THR A 419 -8.32 -10.36 9.55
C THR A 419 -8.11 -9.95 8.09
N THR A 420 -8.46 -8.71 7.72
CA THR A 420 -8.27 -8.24 6.34
C THR A 420 -6.79 -8.09 6.00
N MET A 421 -5.97 -7.54 6.91
CA MET A 421 -4.53 -7.44 6.69
C MET A 421 -3.89 -8.82 6.50
N VAL A 422 -4.34 -9.84 7.23
CA VAL A 422 -3.91 -11.24 7.01
C VAL A 422 -4.31 -11.73 5.62
N HIS A 423 -5.54 -11.48 5.18
CA HIS A 423 -5.99 -11.91 3.85
C HIS A 423 -5.18 -11.25 2.73
N LEU A 424 -4.88 -9.96 2.86
CA LEU A 424 -4.07 -9.24 1.89
C LEU A 424 -2.61 -9.74 1.89
N LEU A 425 -2.03 -10.01 3.06
CA LEU A 425 -0.68 -10.57 3.18
C LEU A 425 -0.59 -11.98 2.56
N MET A 426 -1.59 -12.83 2.80
CA MET A 426 -1.62 -14.20 2.31
C MET A 426 -2.10 -14.32 0.85
N GLY A 427 -2.59 -13.24 0.25
CA GLY A 427 -3.17 -13.25 -1.10
C GLY A 427 -4.52 -13.97 -1.18
N TYR A 428 -5.25 -14.10 -0.07
CA TYR A 428 -6.57 -14.70 -0.07
C TYR A 428 -7.62 -13.81 -0.75
N SER A 429 -8.70 -14.43 -1.21
CA SER A 429 -9.85 -13.67 -1.76
C SER A 429 -10.46 -12.78 -0.67
N CYS A 430 -10.79 -11.54 -1.04
CA CYS A 430 -11.46 -10.56 -0.18
C CYS A 430 -12.92 -10.35 -0.57
N GLU A 431 -13.45 -11.11 -1.54
CA GLU A 431 -14.79 -10.91 -2.13
C GLU A 431 -15.90 -10.95 -1.08
N THR A 432 -15.76 -11.84 -0.10
CA THR A 432 -16.76 -12.08 0.95
C THR A 432 -16.53 -11.26 2.21
N LEU A 433 -15.43 -10.52 2.33
CA LEU A 433 -15.13 -9.72 3.54
C LEU A 433 -15.95 -8.42 3.61
N GLY A 434 -16.28 -7.83 2.46
CA GLY A 434 -17.06 -6.59 2.36
C GLY A 434 -18.56 -6.78 2.19
N VAL A 435 -19.03 -8.02 2.06
CA VAL A 435 -20.43 -8.33 1.72
C VAL A 435 -21.00 -9.31 2.74
N PHE A 436 -22.21 -9.03 3.23
CA PHE A 436 -22.92 -9.91 4.16
C PHE A 436 -23.03 -11.34 3.57
N PRO A 437 -22.68 -12.40 4.32
CA PRO A 437 -22.50 -12.47 5.78
C PRO A 437 -21.07 -12.24 6.30
N PHE A 438 -20.21 -11.54 5.56
CA PHE A 438 -18.86 -11.14 5.96
C PHE A 438 -17.96 -12.34 6.31
N THR A 439 -17.82 -13.29 5.39
CA THR A 439 -17.14 -14.56 5.66
C THR A 439 -15.65 -14.50 5.29
N PRO A 440 -14.71 -14.75 6.22
CA PRO A 440 -13.30 -14.85 5.89
C PRO A 440 -12.95 -16.21 5.26
N VAL A 441 -11.89 -16.23 4.46
CA VAL A 441 -11.32 -17.47 3.87
C VAL A 441 -10.63 -18.30 4.95
N ASN A 442 -9.86 -17.64 5.82
CA ASN A 442 -9.13 -18.29 6.90
C ASN A 442 -9.00 -17.35 8.11
N ILE A 443 -9.29 -17.87 9.29
CA ILE A 443 -9.08 -17.22 10.60
C ILE A 443 -8.32 -18.11 11.58
N ASP A 444 -7.85 -19.29 11.15
CA ASP A 444 -7.06 -20.19 11.97
C ASP A 444 -5.63 -19.65 12.16
N THR A 445 -4.90 -20.24 13.11
CA THR A 445 -3.48 -19.91 13.31
C THR A 445 -2.69 -20.41 12.09
N ILE A 446 -1.96 -19.51 11.44
CA ILE A 446 -1.15 -19.87 10.27
C ILE A 446 0.28 -20.12 10.71
N HIS A 447 0.76 -21.33 10.43
CA HIS A 447 2.18 -21.69 10.53
C HIS A 447 2.75 -21.78 9.12
N THR A 448 3.75 -20.95 8.83
CA THR A 448 4.45 -20.92 7.54
C THR A 448 5.93 -20.61 7.76
N THR A 449 6.68 -20.39 6.70
CA THR A 449 8.09 -20.01 6.75
C THR A 449 8.32 -18.68 6.04
N TYR A 450 9.46 -18.04 6.31
CA TYR A 450 9.86 -16.85 5.55
C TYR A 450 9.79 -17.10 4.03
N GLY A 451 10.32 -18.23 3.56
CA GLY A 451 10.38 -18.48 2.12
C GLY A 451 9.04 -18.74 1.45
N GLU A 452 8.09 -19.34 2.16
CA GLU A 452 6.71 -19.48 1.69
C GLU A 452 5.97 -18.14 1.70
N LEU A 453 6.13 -17.34 2.77
CA LEU A 453 5.42 -16.08 2.92
C LEU A 453 5.88 -15.02 1.92
N PHE A 454 7.18 -14.94 1.64
CA PHE A 454 7.78 -13.90 0.78
C PHE A 454 8.15 -14.39 -0.62
N GLU A 455 8.01 -15.69 -0.90
CA GLU A 455 8.41 -16.33 -2.17
C GLU A 455 9.91 -16.13 -2.45
N GLN A 456 10.75 -16.13 -1.40
CA GLN A 456 12.20 -15.92 -1.46
C GLN A 456 12.97 -16.93 -0.61
N ALA A 457 14.07 -17.48 -1.10
CA ALA A 457 14.83 -18.52 -0.41
C ALA A 457 16.10 -18.01 0.31
N ASP A 458 16.24 -16.70 0.51
CA ASP A 458 17.43 -16.10 1.13
C ASP A 458 17.48 -16.28 2.65
N ARG A 459 16.34 -16.52 3.29
CA ARG A 459 16.21 -16.76 4.74
C ARG A 459 15.28 -17.92 5.03
N ASP A 460 15.53 -18.59 6.15
CA ASP A 460 14.78 -19.77 6.58
C ASP A 460 14.51 -19.71 8.08
N PHE A 461 13.31 -19.25 8.44
CA PHE A 461 12.81 -19.21 9.81
C PHE A 461 11.27 -19.34 9.84
N GLU A 462 10.75 -19.79 10.99
CA GLU A 462 9.31 -20.00 11.20
C GLU A 462 8.57 -18.66 11.27
N VAL A 463 7.41 -18.58 10.62
CA VAL A 463 6.47 -17.47 10.75
C VAL A 463 5.16 -17.98 11.29
N VAL A 464 4.69 -17.39 12.38
CA VAL A 464 3.36 -17.65 12.96
C VAL A 464 2.51 -16.41 12.83
N ILE A 465 1.31 -16.54 12.28
CA ILE A 465 0.33 -15.45 12.19
C ILE A 465 -0.82 -15.79 13.15
N PHE A 466 -1.14 -14.85 14.03
CA PHE A 466 -2.21 -15.00 15.00
C PHE A 466 -3.57 -15.22 14.30
N PRO A 467 -4.42 -16.09 14.87
CA PRO A 467 -5.75 -16.37 14.37
C PRO A 467 -6.70 -15.18 14.60
N GLY A 468 -7.72 -15.04 13.75
CA GLY A 468 -8.82 -14.12 13.96
C GLY A 468 -10.00 -14.75 14.69
N ILE A 469 -10.96 -13.94 15.12
CA ILE A 469 -12.25 -14.38 15.68
C ILE A 469 -13.36 -14.24 14.63
N SER A 470 -13.33 -13.15 13.85
CA SER A 470 -14.30 -12.85 12.80
C SER A 470 -13.64 -12.05 11.66
N THR A 471 -14.42 -11.57 10.70
CA THR A 471 -13.92 -10.66 9.65
C THR A 471 -13.42 -9.33 10.20
N TYR A 472 -14.03 -8.81 11.27
CA TYR A 472 -13.70 -7.50 11.83
C TYR A 472 -12.95 -7.55 13.16
N VAL A 473 -12.76 -8.75 13.73
CA VAL A 473 -11.94 -8.97 14.92
C VAL A 473 -10.84 -9.98 14.58
N GLY A 474 -9.62 -9.49 14.41
CA GLY A 474 -8.49 -10.31 13.95
C GLY A 474 -7.51 -10.74 15.04
N GLY A 475 -6.33 -11.15 14.58
CA GLY A 475 -5.26 -11.67 15.41
C GLY A 475 -4.52 -10.63 16.22
N ASP A 476 -4.65 -9.35 15.86
CA ASP A 476 -4.26 -8.22 16.70
C ASP A 476 -4.99 -8.20 18.06
N ILE A 477 -6.30 -8.40 18.04
CA ILE A 477 -7.11 -8.48 19.27
C ILE A 477 -6.85 -9.77 20.04
N VAL A 478 -6.70 -10.90 19.35
CA VAL A 478 -6.33 -12.16 20.01
C VAL A 478 -4.95 -12.05 20.67
N ALA A 479 -3.98 -11.38 20.02
CA ALA A 479 -2.68 -11.08 20.60
C ALA A 479 -2.82 -10.16 21.83
N GLY A 480 -3.68 -9.15 21.77
CA GLY A 480 -3.99 -8.29 22.90
C GLY A 480 -4.58 -9.05 24.09
N LEU A 481 -5.61 -9.87 23.88
CA LEU A 481 -6.22 -10.74 24.88
C LEU A 481 -5.19 -11.69 25.51
N TYR A 482 -4.30 -12.25 24.69
CA TYR A 482 -3.21 -13.12 25.14
C TYR A 482 -2.21 -12.37 26.03
N SER A 483 -1.83 -11.15 25.63
CA SER A 483 -0.90 -10.30 26.39
C SER A 483 -1.42 -9.88 27.77
N LEU A 484 -2.75 -9.84 27.92
CA LEU A 484 -3.45 -9.44 29.14
C LEU A 484 -3.96 -10.62 29.97
N ASP A 485 -3.60 -11.85 29.59
CA ASP A 485 -3.96 -13.10 30.28
C ASP A 485 -5.48 -13.31 30.43
N PHE A 486 -6.30 -12.92 29.44
CA PHE A 486 -7.76 -13.12 29.51
C PHE A 486 -8.15 -14.59 29.70
N ASP A 487 -7.35 -15.53 29.18
CA ASP A 487 -7.50 -16.98 29.36
C ASP A 487 -7.29 -17.47 30.81
N LYS A 488 -6.80 -16.60 31.70
CA LYS A 488 -6.50 -16.93 33.11
C LYS A 488 -7.27 -16.07 34.10
N ARG A 489 -7.93 -15.01 33.66
CA ARG A 489 -8.64 -14.07 34.53
C ARG A 489 -9.90 -14.69 35.08
N GLU A 490 -10.10 -14.54 36.39
CA GLU A 490 -11.35 -14.94 37.06
C GLU A 490 -12.42 -13.85 36.94
N LYS A 491 -12.03 -12.58 37.12
CA LYS A 491 -12.94 -11.44 37.03
C LYS A 491 -13.05 -10.92 35.61
N VAL A 492 -14.15 -10.22 35.35
CA VAL A 492 -14.44 -9.60 34.05
C VAL A 492 -13.46 -8.46 33.82
N SER A 493 -12.84 -8.43 32.65
CA SER A 493 -12.03 -7.32 32.17
C SER A 493 -12.48 -6.91 30.78
N VAL A 494 -12.17 -5.69 30.40
CA VAL A 494 -12.43 -5.14 29.08
C VAL A 494 -11.11 -4.81 28.41
N LEU A 495 -11.00 -5.07 27.11
CA LEU A 495 -9.97 -4.53 26.24
C LEU A 495 -10.67 -3.64 25.21
N VAL A 496 -10.20 -2.41 25.04
CA VAL A 496 -10.62 -1.49 23.98
C VAL A 496 -9.38 -1.10 23.21
N ASP A 497 -9.26 -1.53 21.96
CA ASP A 497 -8.22 -1.10 21.05
C ASP A 497 -8.73 0.08 20.22
N LEU A 498 -8.12 1.25 20.42
CA LEU A 498 -8.50 2.48 19.75
C LEU A 498 -7.55 2.73 18.58
N GLY A 499 -8.00 2.36 17.39
CA GLY A 499 -7.37 2.69 16.12
C GLY A 499 -8.37 3.29 15.13
N THR A 500 -8.21 2.96 13.85
CA THR A 500 -9.13 3.37 12.78
C THR A 500 -10.54 2.78 12.99
N ASN A 501 -10.60 1.58 13.57
CA ASN A 501 -11.80 1.00 14.13
C ASN A 501 -11.68 1.01 15.65
N GLY A 502 -12.83 0.89 16.34
CA GLY A 502 -12.86 0.60 17.77
C GLY A 502 -13.13 -0.89 17.97
N GLU A 503 -12.09 -1.72 17.91
CA GLU A 503 -12.15 -3.11 18.31
C GLU A 503 -12.15 -3.24 19.84
N MET A 504 -12.92 -4.18 20.36
CA MET A 504 -13.04 -4.34 21.80
C MET A 504 -13.47 -5.75 22.20
N ALA A 505 -13.18 -6.09 23.44
CA ALA A 505 -13.53 -7.36 24.04
C ALA A 505 -13.90 -7.18 25.51
N ILE A 506 -14.87 -7.97 25.99
CA ILE A 506 -15.21 -8.11 27.40
C ILE A 506 -15.18 -9.59 27.76
N GLY A 507 -14.57 -9.95 28.88
CA GLY A 507 -14.59 -11.33 29.31
C GLY A 507 -13.65 -11.69 30.43
N ASN A 508 -13.57 -13.00 30.64
CA ASN A 508 -12.68 -13.68 31.57
C ASN A 508 -12.33 -15.05 30.98
N LYS A 509 -11.71 -15.94 31.76
CA LYS A 509 -11.29 -17.28 31.29
C LYS A 509 -12.42 -18.17 30.78
N ASP A 510 -13.67 -17.91 31.18
CA ASP A 510 -14.81 -18.78 30.90
C ASP A 510 -15.55 -18.35 29.62
N ARG A 511 -15.59 -17.05 29.35
CA ARG A 511 -16.28 -16.47 28.19
C ARG A 511 -15.69 -15.11 27.82
N ILE A 512 -15.54 -14.88 26.53
CA ILE A 512 -15.11 -13.61 25.93
C ILE A 512 -16.11 -13.23 24.83
N LEU A 513 -16.57 -11.99 24.85
CA LEU A 513 -17.34 -11.39 23.78
C LEU A 513 -16.48 -10.32 23.12
N THR A 514 -16.43 -10.32 21.79
CA THR A 514 -15.69 -9.32 21.03
C THR A 514 -16.61 -8.57 20.07
N THR A 515 -16.22 -7.36 19.70
CA THR A 515 -16.88 -6.62 18.63
C THR A 515 -15.93 -5.60 17.99
N SER A 516 -16.38 -4.99 16.91
CA SER A 516 -15.67 -3.91 16.23
C SER A 516 -16.67 -2.83 15.82
N THR A 517 -16.30 -1.57 16.06
CA THR A 517 -17.09 -0.39 15.75
C THR A 517 -16.41 0.45 14.69
N ALA A 518 -17.19 1.03 13.77
CA ALA A 518 -16.69 2.02 12.83
C ALA A 518 -16.59 3.39 13.54
N ALA A 519 -15.54 3.56 14.34
CA ALA A 519 -15.26 4.83 15.03
C ALA A 519 -14.75 5.92 14.07
N GLY A 520 -14.09 5.50 12.97
CA GLY A 520 -13.43 6.40 12.05
C GLY A 520 -12.10 6.92 12.58
N PRO A 521 -11.29 7.59 11.75
CA PRO A 521 -9.89 7.89 12.07
C PRO A 521 -9.72 9.14 12.96
N ALA A 522 -10.78 9.66 13.59
CA ALA A 522 -10.75 10.92 14.35
C ALA A 522 -9.71 10.89 15.49
N PHE A 523 -9.61 9.76 16.20
CA PHE A 523 -8.62 9.56 17.27
C PHE A 523 -7.17 9.44 16.74
N GLU A 524 -6.97 9.25 15.44
CA GLU A 524 -5.66 9.27 14.77
C GLU A 524 -5.37 10.64 14.12
N GLY A 525 -6.22 11.64 14.34
CA GLY A 525 -6.15 12.94 13.65
C GLY A 525 -6.65 12.89 12.20
N GLY A 526 -7.30 11.80 11.77
CA GLY A 526 -7.99 11.73 10.48
C GLY A 526 -9.31 12.49 10.49
N ASN A 527 -9.70 13.07 9.36
CA ASN A 527 -10.90 13.92 9.17
C ASN A 527 -10.99 15.19 10.02
N ILE A 528 -10.08 15.39 10.97
CA ILE A 528 -9.89 16.64 11.71
C ILE A 528 -9.16 17.65 10.80
N THR A 529 -9.62 18.90 10.80
CA THR A 529 -9.20 19.96 9.86
C THR A 529 -7.69 20.20 9.90
N PHE A 530 -7.14 20.43 11.09
CA PHE A 530 -5.70 20.51 11.35
C PHE A 530 -5.16 19.22 11.98
N GLY A 531 -5.81 18.09 11.71
CA GLY A 531 -5.46 16.79 12.26
C GLY A 531 -4.15 16.22 11.71
N THR A 532 -3.31 15.71 12.59
CA THR A 532 -2.07 15.03 12.25
C THR A 532 -1.86 13.78 13.11
N GLY A 533 -0.95 12.90 12.70
CA GLY A 533 -0.55 11.76 13.52
C GLY A 533 0.30 12.19 14.72
N SER A 534 0.73 11.23 15.54
CA SER A 534 1.64 11.49 16.66
C SER A 534 3.07 11.73 16.17
N VAL A 535 3.34 12.93 15.67
CA VAL A 535 4.64 13.38 15.15
C VAL A 535 5.23 14.52 16.00
N PRO A 536 6.55 14.75 15.98
CA PRO A 536 7.15 15.91 16.65
C PRO A 536 6.46 17.22 16.26
N GLY A 537 6.12 18.05 17.24
CA GLY A 537 5.36 19.29 17.03
C GLY A 537 3.84 19.14 16.95
N ALA A 538 3.29 17.93 16.90
CA ALA A 538 1.84 17.74 17.01
C ALA A 538 1.34 18.17 18.41
N ILE A 539 0.28 18.96 18.45
CA ILE A 539 -0.39 19.37 19.69
C ILE A 539 -1.02 18.12 20.30
N CYS A 540 -0.52 17.74 21.47
CA CYS A 540 -0.91 16.53 22.18
C CYS A 540 -1.54 16.78 23.55
N LYS A 541 -1.47 18.03 24.03
CA LYS A 541 -2.11 18.49 25.26
C LYS A 541 -2.72 19.86 25.04
N VAL A 542 -3.91 20.09 25.60
CA VAL A 542 -4.59 21.39 25.57
C VAL A 542 -5.20 21.67 26.94
N GLU A 543 -4.98 22.88 27.44
CA GLU A 543 -5.66 23.43 28.63
C GLU A 543 -6.19 24.82 28.29
N LEU A 544 -7.39 25.18 28.75
CA LEU A 544 -7.86 26.56 28.64
C LEU A 544 -7.46 27.37 29.88
N LYS A 545 -6.82 28.52 29.65
CA LYS A 545 -6.45 29.50 30.69
C LYS A 545 -6.89 30.89 30.26
N ASP A 546 -7.70 31.55 31.09
CA ASP A 546 -8.24 32.89 30.84
C ASP A 546 -8.92 33.03 29.46
N GLY A 547 -9.59 31.97 28.99
CA GLY A 547 -10.27 31.94 27.68
C GLY A 547 -9.36 31.63 26.48
N HIS A 548 -8.08 31.31 26.70
CA HIS A 548 -7.13 31.01 25.64
C HIS A 548 -6.54 29.59 25.78
N ALA A 549 -6.28 28.92 24.66
CA ALA A 549 -5.59 27.64 24.66
C ALA A 549 -4.12 27.78 25.05
N VAL A 550 -3.69 26.91 25.96
CA VAL A 550 -2.29 26.63 26.27
C VAL A 550 -2.01 25.21 25.79
N THR A 551 -1.13 25.09 24.79
CA THR A 551 -0.86 23.84 24.10
C THR A 551 0.48 23.25 24.51
N GLY A 552 0.53 21.92 24.60
CA GLY A 552 1.76 21.14 24.67
C GLY A 552 1.94 20.31 23.41
N THR A 553 3.15 20.23 22.90
CA THR A 553 3.48 19.50 21.66
C THR A 553 4.40 18.31 21.93
N ILE A 554 4.35 17.31 21.04
CA ILE A 554 5.27 16.17 21.09
C ILE A 554 6.70 16.66 20.86
N GLN A 555 7.63 16.23 21.71
CA GLN A 555 9.06 16.61 21.70
C GLN A 555 9.32 18.13 21.80
N ASP A 556 8.39 18.90 22.37
CA ASP A 556 8.49 20.36 22.47
C ASP A 556 8.73 21.04 21.10
N GLY A 557 8.28 20.39 20.01
CA GLY A 557 8.38 20.90 18.65
C GLY A 557 7.44 22.09 18.42
N LYS A 558 7.69 22.86 17.36
CA LYS A 558 6.74 23.90 16.95
C LYS A 558 5.42 23.25 16.48
N PRO A 559 4.26 23.85 16.76
CA PRO A 559 2.96 23.33 16.33
C PRO A 559 2.89 23.07 14.83
N VAL A 560 2.50 21.85 14.44
CA VAL A 560 2.28 21.47 13.03
C VAL A 560 0.87 20.93 12.75
N GLY A 561 0.07 20.74 13.80
CA GLY A 561 -1.28 20.19 13.75
C GLY A 561 -1.69 19.64 15.11
N ILE A 562 -2.81 18.95 15.17
CA ILE A 562 -3.41 18.38 16.38
C ILE A 562 -3.45 16.86 16.25
N CYS A 563 -2.82 16.13 17.19
CA CYS A 563 -2.96 14.68 17.24
C CYS A 563 -4.17 14.28 18.08
N GLY A 564 -4.57 13.01 18.03
CA GLY A 564 -5.76 12.51 18.72
C GLY A 564 -5.89 12.95 20.18
N THR A 565 -4.79 12.95 20.94
CA THR A 565 -4.85 13.30 22.38
C THR A 565 -5.11 14.80 22.55
N GLY A 566 -4.53 15.63 21.69
CA GLY A 566 -4.81 17.06 21.65
C GLY A 566 -6.26 17.34 21.24
N VAL A 567 -6.85 16.50 20.40
CA VAL A 567 -8.25 16.63 20.00
C VAL A 567 -9.20 16.30 21.16
N ILE A 568 -8.98 15.20 21.90
CA ILE A 568 -9.77 14.89 23.10
C ILE A 568 -9.62 16.01 24.14
N ASP A 569 -8.39 16.45 24.38
CA ASP A 569 -8.11 17.54 25.32
C ASP A 569 -8.86 18.82 24.92
N MET A 570 -8.83 19.20 23.64
CA MET A 570 -9.52 20.40 23.16
C MET A 570 -11.03 20.29 23.35
N VAL A 571 -11.65 19.18 22.93
CA VAL A 571 -13.10 18.99 23.07
C VAL A 571 -13.50 19.03 24.55
N TYR A 572 -12.77 18.32 25.41
CA TYR A 572 -13.01 18.35 26.86
C TYR A 572 -12.94 19.77 27.42
N GLU A 573 -11.90 20.54 27.08
CA GLU A 573 -11.77 21.90 27.61
C GLU A 573 -12.85 22.84 27.06
N LEU A 574 -13.28 22.70 25.80
CA LEU A 574 -14.39 23.48 25.23
C LEU A 574 -15.72 23.20 25.92
N VAL A 575 -16.05 21.92 26.11
CA VAL A 575 -17.28 21.49 26.80
C VAL A 575 -17.26 22.00 28.26
N LYS A 576 -16.15 21.79 28.96
CA LYS A 576 -15.95 22.25 30.34
C LYS A 576 -16.04 23.78 30.49
N ALA A 577 -15.64 24.52 29.47
CA ALA A 577 -15.72 25.98 29.43
C ALA A 577 -17.09 26.51 28.94
N GLU A 578 -18.05 25.62 28.66
CA GLU A 578 -19.36 25.95 28.07
C GLU A 578 -19.25 26.69 26.73
N LEU A 579 -18.14 26.48 25.99
CA LEU A 579 -17.95 27.00 24.62
C LEU A 579 -18.48 26.04 23.55
N VAL A 580 -18.70 24.79 23.96
CA VAL A 580 -19.42 23.74 23.23
C VAL A 580 -20.50 23.22 24.16
N ASP A 581 -21.74 23.18 23.69
CA ASP A 581 -22.87 22.63 24.45
C ASP A 581 -22.90 21.10 24.43
N GLU A 582 -23.83 20.49 25.17
CA GLU A 582 -23.98 19.03 25.24
C GLU A 582 -24.30 18.41 23.88
N THR A 583 -24.86 19.17 22.93
CA THR A 583 -25.18 18.72 21.58
C THR A 583 -23.97 18.76 20.65
N GLY A 584 -22.86 19.33 21.12
CA GLY A 584 -21.65 19.54 20.36
C GLY A 584 -21.65 20.83 19.54
N LEU A 585 -22.58 21.75 19.77
CA LEU A 585 -22.65 23.02 19.08
C LEU A 585 -21.70 24.03 19.74
N MET A 586 -20.81 24.62 18.94
CA MET A 586 -19.92 25.70 19.36
C MET A 586 -20.68 27.02 19.46
N GLU A 587 -20.26 27.86 20.40
CA GLU A 587 -20.70 29.27 20.53
C GLU A 587 -20.55 30.05 19.21
N GLU A 588 -21.42 31.04 18.99
CA GLU A 588 -21.50 31.80 17.72
C GLU A 588 -20.15 32.43 17.32
N ASP A 589 -19.37 32.90 18.32
CA ASP A 589 -18.06 33.53 18.11
C ASP A 589 -17.01 32.60 17.49
N TYR A 590 -17.19 31.28 17.59
CA TYR A 590 -16.23 30.27 17.10
C TYR A 590 -16.82 29.30 16.08
N PHE A 591 -18.12 29.39 15.78
CA PHE A 591 -18.81 28.44 14.91
C PHE A 591 -18.25 28.43 13.49
N ASP A 592 -18.03 29.61 12.91
CA ASP A 592 -17.53 29.76 11.53
C ASP A 592 -15.98 29.75 11.46
N ASP A 593 -15.32 30.49 12.35
CA ASP A 593 -13.87 30.74 12.29
C ASP A 593 -13.02 29.74 13.10
N GLY A 594 -13.65 28.93 13.94
CA GLY A 594 -13.00 27.95 14.82
C GLY A 594 -12.34 28.57 16.05
N PHE A 595 -12.00 27.73 17.02
CA PHE A 595 -11.30 28.12 18.23
C PHE A 595 -9.78 28.12 18.01
N PRO A 596 -9.07 29.25 18.20
CA PRO A 596 -7.64 29.34 17.93
C PRO A 596 -6.81 28.56 18.97
N LEU A 597 -5.90 27.72 18.49
CA LEU A 597 -5.06 26.83 19.32
C LEU A 597 -3.60 27.27 19.36
N ALA A 598 -3.00 27.52 18.20
CA ALA A 598 -1.59 27.81 18.07
C ALA A 598 -1.26 28.45 16.72
N VAL A 599 -0.02 28.92 16.56
CA VAL A 599 0.51 29.39 15.28
C VAL A 599 1.69 28.51 14.88
N GLY A 600 1.62 27.98 13.66
CA GLY A 600 2.65 27.15 13.04
C GLY A 600 3.94 27.92 12.74
N SER A 601 4.97 27.17 12.35
CA SER A 601 6.29 27.74 12.04
C SER A 601 6.31 28.65 10.80
N ASP A 602 5.38 28.41 9.88
CA ASP A 602 5.09 29.14 8.64
C ASP A 602 4.14 30.33 8.86
N GLY A 603 3.65 30.54 10.09
CA GLY A 603 2.66 31.57 10.41
C GLY A 603 1.21 31.12 10.22
N THR A 604 0.96 29.86 9.85
CA THR A 604 -0.39 29.31 9.73
C THR A 604 -1.06 29.25 11.10
N GLU A 605 -2.26 29.82 11.22
CA GLU A 605 -3.07 29.72 12.43
C GLU A 605 -3.75 28.34 12.48
N ILE A 606 -3.43 27.57 13.52
CA ILE A 606 -4.04 26.26 13.80
C ILE A 606 -5.23 26.51 14.70
N SER A 607 -6.42 26.14 14.21
CA SER A 607 -7.70 26.30 14.91
C SER A 607 -8.49 24.99 14.96
N PHE A 608 -9.45 24.89 15.87
CA PHE A 608 -10.34 23.74 16.03
C PHE A 608 -11.78 24.12 15.67
N PHE A 609 -12.40 23.40 14.73
CA PHE A 609 -13.66 23.82 14.12
C PHE A 609 -14.85 23.00 14.60
N GLN A 610 -16.06 23.52 14.38
CA GLN A 610 -17.32 22.83 14.63
C GLN A 610 -17.38 21.44 13.98
N LYS A 611 -16.84 21.31 12.76
CA LYS A 611 -16.75 20.02 12.08
C LYS A 611 -15.89 19.03 12.86
N ASP A 612 -14.80 19.49 13.46
CA ASP A 612 -13.87 18.63 14.21
C ASP A 612 -14.52 18.13 15.51
N VAL A 613 -15.29 18.98 16.20
CA VAL A 613 -16.16 18.58 17.32
C VAL A 613 -17.10 17.45 16.88
N ARG A 614 -17.72 17.60 15.69
CA ARG A 614 -18.66 16.60 15.17
C ARG A 614 -17.99 15.26 14.85
N GLU A 615 -16.79 15.26 14.27
CA GLU A 615 -16.05 14.02 13.98
C GLU A 615 -15.75 13.24 15.28
N ILE A 616 -15.35 13.94 16.35
CA ILE A 616 -15.09 13.30 17.65
C ILE A 616 -16.36 12.83 18.32
N GLN A 617 -17.45 13.61 18.20
CA GLN A 617 -18.75 13.20 18.68
C GLN A 617 -19.17 11.86 18.06
N LEU A 618 -19.09 11.73 16.74
CA LEU A 618 -19.45 10.49 16.04
C LEU A 618 -18.54 9.31 16.46
N ALA A 619 -17.24 9.57 16.59
CA ALA A 619 -16.26 8.55 16.94
C ALA A 619 -16.42 8.05 18.38
N LYS A 620 -16.60 8.96 19.35
CA LYS A 620 -16.79 8.58 20.76
C LYS A 620 -18.07 7.79 20.97
N SER A 621 -19.15 8.16 20.28
CA SER A 621 -20.44 7.49 20.41
C SER A 621 -20.37 6.06 19.88
N ALA A 622 -19.64 5.84 18.77
CA ALA A 622 -19.42 4.51 18.23
C ALA A 622 -18.72 3.61 19.26
N VAL A 623 -17.61 4.09 19.84
CA VAL A 623 -16.83 3.34 20.84
C VAL A 623 -17.66 3.09 22.10
N ARG A 624 -18.26 4.14 22.67
CA ARG A 624 -19.07 4.05 23.89
C ARG A 624 -20.26 3.10 23.70
N ALA A 625 -20.97 3.20 22.58
CA ALA A 625 -22.09 2.32 22.27
C ALA A 625 -21.66 0.86 22.06
N GLY A 626 -20.51 0.61 21.42
CA GLY A 626 -19.96 -0.73 21.30
C GLY A 626 -19.65 -1.33 22.68
N LEU A 627 -19.01 -0.55 23.55
CA LEU A 627 -18.66 -0.97 24.90
C LEU A 627 -19.89 -1.30 25.74
N GLU A 628 -20.90 -0.43 25.73
CA GLU A 628 -22.16 -0.68 26.44
C GLU A 628 -22.92 -1.88 25.88
N THR A 629 -22.90 -2.06 24.56
CA THR A 629 -23.49 -3.25 23.92
C THR A 629 -22.81 -4.53 24.40
N LEU A 630 -21.48 -4.53 24.52
CA LEU A 630 -20.72 -5.65 25.05
C LEU A 630 -21.03 -5.92 26.52
N ILE A 631 -21.02 -4.88 27.37
CA ILE A 631 -21.34 -5.00 28.80
C ILE A 631 -22.74 -5.60 29.00
N LEU A 632 -23.72 -5.09 28.26
CA LEU A 632 -25.10 -5.58 28.29
C LEU A 632 -25.21 -7.04 27.82
N ASN A 633 -24.60 -7.40 26.69
CA ASN A 633 -24.65 -8.77 26.13
C ASN A 633 -23.85 -9.78 26.97
N PHE A 634 -22.82 -9.32 27.69
CA PHE A 634 -22.10 -10.15 28.65
C PHE A 634 -22.95 -10.39 29.91
N GLY A 635 -23.78 -9.41 30.29
CA GLY A 635 -24.58 -9.42 31.51
C GLY A 635 -23.80 -8.97 32.75
N ALA A 636 -22.79 -8.09 32.56
CA ALA A 636 -22.01 -7.50 33.64
C ALA A 636 -22.56 -6.13 34.03
N SER A 637 -22.35 -5.74 35.29
CA SER A 637 -22.45 -4.35 35.73
C SER A 637 -21.06 -3.71 35.78
N TYR A 638 -20.98 -2.37 35.88
CA TYR A 638 -19.71 -1.68 36.06
C TYR A 638 -18.98 -2.11 37.34
N GLU A 639 -19.68 -2.57 38.37
CA GLU A 639 -19.07 -3.10 39.60
C GLU A 639 -18.31 -4.41 39.36
N ASP A 640 -18.81 -5.26 38.46
CA ASP A 640 -18.23 -6.56 38.13
C ASP A 640 -16.94 -6.46 37.31
N ILE A 641 -16.77 -5.36 36.59
CA ILE A 641 -15.57 -5.09 35.79
C ILE A 641 -14.40 -4.80 36.73
N GLU A 642 -13.32 -5.55 36.60
CA GLU A 642 -12.08 -5.36 37.36
C GLU A 642 -11.20 -4.29 36.74
N ALA A 643 -11.06 -4.32 35.42
CA ALA A 643 -10.19 -3.43 34.67
C ALA A 643 -10.72 -3.18 33.26
N ILE A 644 -10.49 -1.97 32.75
CA ILE A 644 -10.68 -1.61 31.35
C ILE A 644 -9.32 -1.24 30.77
N TYR A 645 -8.81 -2.07 29.89
CA TYR A 645 -7.52 -1.87 29.22
C TYR A 645 -7.72 -1.09 27.94
N ILE A 646 -7.08 0.08 27.83
CA ILE A 646 -7.07 0.89 26.62
C ILE A 646 -5.77 0.62 25.85
N ALA A 647 -5.91 0.00 24.68
CA ALA A 647 -4.84 -0.29 23.76
C ALA A 647 -4.87 0.65 22.54
N GLY A 648 -3.87 0.50 21.69
CA GLY A 648 -3.68 1.28 20.48
C GLY A 648 -2.62 2.38 20.65
N GLY A 649 -2.02 2.80 19.53
CA GLY A 649 -0.95 3.80 19.53
C GLY A 649 -1.37 5.16 20.11
N PHE A 650 -2.67 5.43 20.13
CA PHE A 650 -3.29 6.62 20.72
C PHE A 650 -3.55 6.46 22.23
N GLY A 651 -4.04 5.29 22.67
CA GLY A 651 -4.55 5.08 24.03
C GLY A 651 -3.53 5.28 25.15
N TYR A 652 -2.24 5.03 24.89
CA TYR A 652 -1.19 5.09 25.92
C TYR A 652 -0.99 6.47 26.56
N LYS A 653 -1.14 7.54 25.78
CA LYS A 653 -0.93 8.94 26.24
C LYS A 653 -2.24 9.70 26.46
N MET A 654 -3.37 9.01 26.37
CA MET A 654 -4.69 9.59 26.57
C MET A 654 -4.88 9.99 28.04
N ASP A 655 -5.40 11.20 28.27
CA ASP A 655 -5.84 11.61 29.59
C ASP A 655 -7.19 10.95 29.89
N ILE A 656 -7.18 9.98 30.81
CA ILE A 656 -8.37 9.20 31.17
C ILE A 656 -9.48 10.07 31.73
N VAL A 657 -9.15 11.10 32.52
CA VAL A 657 -10.15 12.00 33.11
C VAL A 657 -10.87 12.79 32.00
N LYS A 658 -10.11 13.27 31.01
CA LYS A 658 -10.68 14.00 29.88
C LYS A 658 -11.47 13.09 28.93
N ALA A 659 -10.99 11.87 28.70
CA ALA A 659 -11.71 10.87 27.90
C ALA A 659 -13.06 10.50 28.54
N VAL A 660 -13.09 10.26 29.86
CA VAL A 660 -14.33 10.08 30.61
C VAL A 660 -15.18 11.33 30.54
N GLY A 661 -14.60 12.52 30.73
CA GLY A 661 -15.34 13.78 30.73
C GLY A 661 -15.95 14.21 29.39
N ILE A 662 -15.57 13.59 28.27
CA ILE A 662 -16.29 13.76 27.00
C ILE A 662 -17.32 12.66 26.75
N GLY A 663 -17.46 11.68 27.65
CA GLY A 663 -18.32 10.50 27.53
C GLY A 663 -17.78 9.43 26.57
N LEU A 664 -16.45 9.35 26.36
CA LEU A 664 -15.84 8.25 25.58
C LEU A 664 -15.82 6.94 26.38
N LEU A 665 -15.61 7.05 27.70
CA LEU A 665 -15.46 5.93 28.64
C LEU A 665 -16.40 6.12 29.84
N PRO A 666 -16.81 5.04 30.54
CA PRO A 666 -17.72 5.14 31.67
C PRO A 666 -17.08 5.81 32.88
N GLU A 667 -17.75 6.82 33.44
CA GLU A 667 -17.32 7.48 34.67
C GLU A 667 -17.23 6.49 35.84
N GLU A 668 -18.15 5.53 35.92
CA GLU A 668 -18.21 4.51 36.96
C GLU A 668 -16.98 3.59 36.98
N CYS A 669 -16.24 3.54 35.87
CA CYS A 669 -15.03 2.73 35.72
C CYS A 669 -13.75 3.57 35.67
N GLN A 670 -13.79 4.88 35.93
CA GLN A 670 -12.62 5.77 35.81
C GLN A 670 -11.39 5.24 36.56
N ASP A 671 -11.58 4.77 37.80
CA ASP A 671 -10.50 4.25 38.66
C ASP A 671 -9.99 2.84 38.25
N LYS A 672 -10.62 2.23 37.24
CA LYS A 672 -10.32 0.87 36.74
C LYS A 672 -9.72 0.90 35.33
N ILE A 673 -9.55 2.08 34.74
CA ILE A 673 -9.06 2.23 33.38
C ILE A 673 -7.53 2.29 33.38
N GLU A 674 -6.91 1.42 32.59
CA GLU A 674 -5.46 1.30 32.46
C GLU A 674 -5.06 1.37 30.98
N ALA A 675 -4.17 2.30 30.64
CA ALA A 675 -3.62 2.38 29.29
C ALA A 675 -2.46 1.38 29.14
N VAL A 676 -2.52 0.50 28.13
CA VAL A 676 -1.59 -0.64 27.97
C VAL A 676 -0.69 -0.55 26.73
N GLY A 677 -0.84 0.49 25.91
CA GLY A 677 -0.02 0.67 24.71
C GLY A 677 -0.36 -0.30 23.59
N ASN A 678 0.66 -0.77 22.86
CA ASN A 678 0.45 -1.69 21.74
C ASN A 678 0.31 -3.13 22.25
N SER A 679 -0.93 -3.51 22.58
CA SER A 679 -1.23 -4.84 23.10
C SER A 679 -0.96 -5.97 22.09
N CYS A 680 -1.10 -5.71 20.79
CA CYS A 680 -0.78 -6.66 19.73
C CYS A 680 0.72 -7.01 19.75
N LEU A 681 1.59 -6.01 19.74
CA LEU A 681 3.04 -6.17 19.76
C LEU A 681 3.52 -6.83 21.07
N LYS A 682 2.93 -6.44 22.20
CA LYS A 682 3.16 -7.11 23.49
C LYS A 682 2.74 -8.58 23.45
N GLY A 683 1.61 -8.88 22.81
CA GLY A 683 1.10 -10.24 22.63
C GLY A 683 2.01 -11.12 21.78
N THR A 684 2.44 -10.62 20.62
CA THR A 684 3.34 -11.35 19.72
C THR A 684 4.73 -11.54 20.33
N ARG A 685 5.25 -10.55 21.06
CA ARG A 685 6.47 -10.69 21.88
C ARG A 685 6.30 -11.74 22.96
N THR A 686 5.19 -11.72 23.70
CA THR A 686 4.92 -12.72 24.75
C THR A 686 4.84 -14.12 24.16
N TYR A 687 4.24 -14.27 22.97
CA TYR A 687 4.13 -15.55 22.27
C TYR A 687 5.50 -16.10 21.88
N LEU A 688 6.41 -15.24 21.39
CA LEU A 688 7.80 -15.63 21.08
C LEU A 688 8.52 -16.22 22.30
N LEU A 689 8.31 -15.63 23.47
CA LEU A 689 9.03 -15.96 24.70
C LEU A 689 8.41 -17.12 25.51
N SER A 690 7.18 -17.50 25.20
CA SER A 690 6.40 -18.48 25.97
C SER A 690 6.47 -19.89 25.39
N SER A 691 6.34 -20.91 26.24
CA SER A 691 6.33 -22.32 25.83
C SER A 691 4.93 -22.93 25.72
N ASP A 692 3.92 -22.31 26.33
CA ASP A 692 2.51 -22.74 26.36
C ASP A 692 1.61 -21.93 25.39
N CYS A 693 2.25 -21.27 24.43
CA CYS A 693 1.64 -20.25 23.58
C CYS A 693 0.46 -20.76 22.73
N THR A 694 0.59 -21.91 22.06
CA THR A 694 -0.47 -22.45 21.19
C THR A 694 -1.74 -22.85 21.97
N GLU A 695 -1.60 -23.50 23.13
CA GLU A 695 -2.74 -23.94 23.94
C GLU A 695 -3.54 -22.74 24.48
N ARG A 696 -2.83 -21.70 24.91
CA ARG A 696 -3.46 -20.48 25.44
C ARG A 696 -4.23 -19.72 24.36
N VAL A 697 -3.63 -19.52 23.18
CA VAL A 697 -4.33 -18.90 22.04
C VAL A 697 -5.59 -19.68 21.70
N GLN A 698 -5.50 -21.02 21.65
CA GLN A 698 -6.65 -21.87 21.39
C GLN A 698 -7.77 -21.70 22.43
N ARG A 699 -7.44 -21.61 23.73
CA ARG A 699 -8.44 -21.34 24.78
C ARG A 699 -9.13 -19.99 24.63
N ILE A 700 -8.39 -18.96 24.21
CA ILE A 700 -8.96 -17.64 23.92
C ILE A 700 -9.98 -17.77 22.80
N LEU A 701 -9.64 -18.46 21.71
CA LEU A 701 -10.57 -18.65 20.59
C LEU A 701 -11.82 -19.45 21.00
N GLU A 702 -11.64 -20.55 21.74
CA GLU A 702 -12.75 -21.42 22.17
C GLU A 702 -13.74 -20.73 23.13
N SER A 703 -13.26 -19.75 23.90
CA SER A 703 -14.08 -18.94 24.80
C SER A 703 -14.62 -17.67 24.15
N SER A 704 -14.14 -17.31 22.95
CA SER A 704 -14.49 -16.06 22.26
C SER A 704 -15.66 -16.23 21.29
N SER A 705 -16.50 -15.20 21.22
CA SER A 705 -17.52 -15.06 20.18
C SER A 705 -17.78 -13.59 19.83
N GLU A 706 -18.06 -13.33 18.57
CA GLU A 706 -18.35 -11.97 18.08
C GLU A 706 -19.81 -11.58 18.36
N VAL A 707 -19.99 -10.33 18.81
CA VAL A 707 -21.28 -9.62 18.82
C VAL A 707 -21.35 -8.70 17.60
N GLN A 708 -22.25 -9.00 16.67
CA GLN A 708 -22.45 -8.19 15.47
C GLN A 708 -23.35 -6.98 15.75
N LEU A 709 -22.75 -5.80 15.90
CA LEU A 709 -23.47 -4.56 16.27
C LEU A 709 -24.51 -4.14 15.23
N SER A 710 -24.30 -4.44 13.95
CA SER A 710 -25.25 -4.15 12.88
C SER A 710 -26.62 -4.83 13.07
N ASN A 711 -26.64 -5.94 13.82
CA ASN A 711 -27.85 -6.70 14.15
C ASN A 711 -28.32 -6.47 15.60
N ASP A 712 -27.57 -5.74 16.42
CA ASP A 712 -27.94 -5.45 17.80
C ASP A 712 -28.80 -4.18 17.87
N LYS A 713 -29.97 -4.30 18.50
CA LYS A 713 -30.92 -3.19 18.61
C LYS A 713 -30.44 -2.13 19.60
N HIS A 714 -29.73 -2.53 20.65
CA HIS A 714 -29.26 -1.63 21.69
C HIS A 714 -28.10 -0.78 21.22
N PHE A 715 -27.28 -1.28 20.27
CA PHE A 715 -26.18 -0.49 19.73
C PHE A 715 -26.64 0.85 19.16
N ASN A 716 -27.71 0.86 18.36
CA ASN A 716 -28.24 2.10 17.79
C ASN A 716 -28.85 3.03 18.86
N GLU A 717 -29.47 2.46 19.90
CA GLU A 717 -30.00 3.25 21.04
C GLU A 717 -28.85 3.91 21.80
N PHE A 718 -27.85 3.13 22.22
CA PHE A 718 -26.66 3.67 22.88
C PHE A 718 -25.89 4.66 22.00
N TYR A 719 -25.77 4.41 20.70
CA TYR A 719 -25.10 5.35 19.80
C TYR A 719 -25.77 6.72 19.83
N MET A 720 -27.10 6.77 19.81
CA MET A 720 -27.86 8.01 19.89
C MET A 720 -27.78 8.65 21.27
N ASP A 721 -27.79 7.84 22.34
CA ASP A 721 -27.71 8.35 23.72
C ASP A 721 -26.34 8.99 24.00
N TYR A 722 -25.25 8.34 23.57
CA TYR A 722 -23.88 8.80 23.80
C TYR A 722 -23.36 9.77 22.73
N MET A 723 -24.24 10.28 21.86
CA MET A 723 -23.93 11.43 21.01
C MET A 723 -23.73 12.71 21.82
N TYR A 724 -24.46 12.88 22.91
CA TYR A 724 -24.31 14.09 23.73
C TYR A 724 -22.99 14.05 24.52
N PHE A 725 -22.37 15.21 24.73
CA PHE A 725 -21.28 15.36 25.69
C PHE A 725 -21.85 15.37 27.12
N GLU A 726 -21.05 14.90 28.08
CA GLU A 726 -21.44 14.75 29.48
C GLU A 726 -21.14 15.99 30.33
#